data_AF-A0A7C5G1Z2-F1
#
_entry.id   AF-A0A7C5G1Z2-F1
#
_cell.length_a   1.000
_cell.length_b   1.000
_cell.length_c   1.000
_cell.angle_alpha   90.00
_cell.angle_beta   90.00
_cell.angle_gamma   90.00
#
_symmetry.space_group_name_H-M   'P 1'
#
loop_
_entity.id
_entity.type
_entity.pdbx_description
1 polymer ?
#
loop_
_entity_poly.entity_id
_entity_poly.type
_entity_poly.pdbx_seq_one_letter_code
_entity_poly.pdbx_strand_id
1 'polypeptide(L)'
;MPVLITTTDTGLPDIRLADAAGNAITSPEPLLTVVGASDCSVSASHAGAGSFGEDVFEITVTNTSKTAGECTIVPPFAEWAGNAAEVGSISVEHAYLRGATAVLGGIGEIRTHGLGPAFADDACVIRPTDDGGHCATAYIRLVNGSAPIKPGETATWRLHIDAIVGTRNDALNEIYRRRGGYSVNPADYDYSRYEQMPWVKDVVSASICWSWDSDVMDPRTGEYHLRESMENAKTLIGGYDVYMLWPFWPRAGWDERLQFDHYRDFPGGLEGLAGEIARVRELGVKVILGYCYWSDGDRFGWNKPEVRSESYQQLVDLACQVGADGVIMDCMDGTPAEILSKAEAQGHALLPYNEGDPGWWETQTNLMGRIHDGQPMPLLNLKKFVAPHHPILRVTWPGTVGRAMRNDIVVSFFNGHGVEVLTMWPDRHPRSRQEWPILARALDILRLNRECFTSNAWEPLAPTEDIRVWANRWPGAAKTIYTLCGTDPDGHRGALLRLAHDPSVHYVDLWRYREIEPVPEDGEDLLSLRVEGYEPGVGINIGTGDFSPGCIGVFPRVLDARLDLEMLCVRGADAVPDGTLEVWLDDVRPDTEPLRVPASPDVEIDLFRQFGHTNDAIVVRLLDASGQLVDVAVIPEESVRFFRIDKPSTTETADTNSPPPGMIRIPAGSYEFFVEMAQVPWQPTWISTHRNTHDPVPEPKPVRVELPAFWMDRYPVTNAEFHAFVEAAGYLTDASDVARQNFVRHWVDGKPPRGFEDHPVVYVSYDDAAAYAKWAGKRLPTEQEWQYAAGFSDGRIYPWGSDLDDARYNSSGAGTSPVDAHPSGASPFGVEDMVGNVWQWTASLMTSGHHEVVFVRGGSWFGWAEAGWWVRSGVRRINDHHPLPLFGPGMNRLSTVGFRCVKDE
;
A
#
# COMPACT_ATOMS: atom_id res chain seq x y z
N MET A 1 -24.46 5.41 36.27
CA MET A 1 -25.39 4.63 35.41
C MET A 1 -25.58 3.26 36.05
N PRO A 2 -26.79 2.69 36.15
CA PRO A 2 -26.98 1.33 36.67
C PRO A 2 -26.39 0.26 35.73
N VAL A 3 -25.94 -0.87 36.28
CA VAL A 3 -25.56 -2.07 35.53
C VAL A 3 -26.78 -2.99 35.45
N LEU A 4 -27.08 -3.48 34.26
CA LEU A 4 -28.17 -4.41 33.96
C LEU A 4 -27.61 -5.80 33.65
N ILE A 5 -28.28 -6.85 34.11
CA ILE A 5 -27.97 -8.22 33.70
C ILE A 5 -29.06 -8.66 32.72
N THR A 6 -28.66 -8.95 31.50
CA THR A 6 -29.53 -9.50 30.46
C THR A 6 -29.17 -10.96 30.20
N THR A 7 -29.94 -11.65 29.38
CA THR A 7 -29.66 -13.03 28.96
C THR A 7 -29.56 -13.03 27.44
N THR A 8 -28.51 -13.65 26.90
CA THR A 8 -28.32 -13.82 25.45
C THR A 8 -29.39 -14.73 24.86
N ASP A 9 -29.51 -14.74 23.52
CA ASP A 9 -30.32 -15.72 22.79
C ASP A 9 -29.84 -17.17 23.01
N THR A 10 -28.58 -17.34 23.46
CA THR A 10 -27.99 -18.63 23.83
C THR A 10 -28.22 -19.02 25.30
N GLY A 11 -28.91 -18.18 26.09
CA GLY A 11 -29.25 -18.43 27.50
C GLY A 11 -28.15 -18.08 28.51
N LEU A 12 -27.07 -17.43 28.07
CA LEU A 12 -25.96 -17.00 28.92
C LEU A 12 -26.19 -15.59 29.48
N PRO A 13 -25.76 -15.29 30.72
CA PRO A 13 -25.94 -13.98 31.31
C PRO A 13 -24.93 -12.94 30.79
N ASP A 14 -25.46 -11.81 30.37
CA ASP A 14 -24.78 -10.63 29.82
C ASP A 14 -24.81 -9.50 30.83
N ILE A 15 -23.69 -8.81 31.03
CA ILE A 15 -23.63 -7.60 31.87
C ILE A 15 -23.60 -6.37 30.96
N ARG A 16 -24.58 -5.47 31.09
CA ARG A 16 -24.77 -4.28 30.24
C ARG A 16 -24.87 -3.01 31.06
N LEU A 17 -24.59 -1.87 30.44
CA LEU A 17 -24.93 -0.56 31.01
C LEU A 17 -26.40 -0.26 30.77
N ALA A 18 -27.04 0.39 31.73
CA ALA A 18 -28.38 0.92 31.59
C ALA A 18 -28.42 2.44 31.76
N ASP A 19 -29.38 3.06 31.08
CA ASP A 19 -29.69 4.47 31.23
C ASP A 19 -30.31 4.76 32.62
N ALA A 20 -30.57 6.03 32.91
CA ALA A 20 -31.19 6.44 34.17
C ALA A 20 -32.62 5.88 34.38
N ALA A 21 -33.28 5.41 33.32
CA ALA A 21 -34.60 4.78 33.34
C ALA A 21 -34.53 3.25 33.49
N GLY A 22 -33.32 2.66 33.52
CA GLY A 22 -33.10 1.22 33.65
C GLY A 22 -33.19 0.45 32.33
N ASN A 23 -33.25 1.13 31.18
CA ASN A 23 -33.18 0.48 29.88
C ASN A 23 -31.71 0.23 29.53
N ALA A 24 -31.42 -0.91 28.89
CA ALA A 24 -30.08 -1.13 28.34
C ALA A 24 -29.71 0.02 27.40
N ILE A 25 -28.54 0.62 27.59
CA ILE A 25 -27.99 1.57 26.64
C ILE A 25 -27.78 0.79 25.34
N THR A 26 -28.21 1.35 24.20
CA THR A 26 -28.31 0.72 22.87
C THR A 26 -26.95 0.35 22.29
N SER A 27 -26.22 -0.56 22.94
CA SER A 27 -25.08 -1.27 22.37
C SER A 27 -25.55 -2.70 22.07
N PRO A 28 -25.28 -3.24 20.86
CA PRO A 28 -25.71 -4.60 20.51
C PRO A 28 -25.08 -5.67 21.42
N GLU A 29 -23.88 -5.42 21.97
CA GLU A 29 -23.11 -6.40 22.73
C GLU A 29 -23.02 -6.09 24.25
N PRO A 30 -22.75 -7.10 25.10
CA PRO A 30 -22.51 -6.90 26.53
C PRO A 30 -21.13 -6.32 26.86
N LEU A 31 -20.97 -5.74 28.06
CA LEU A 31 -19.65 -5.38 28.64
C LEU A 31 -18.85 -6.62 29.05
N LEU A 32 -19.55 -7.67 29.49
CA LEU A 32 -19.00 -8.94 29.92
C LEU A 32 -20.01 -10.03 29.59
N THR A 33 -19.50 -11.14 29.07
CA THR A 33 -20.28 -12.37 28.84
C THR A 33 -19.78 -13.44 29.80
N VAL A 34 -20.71 -14.17 30.42
CA VAL A 34 -20.35 -15.43 31.09
C VAL A 34 -20.34 -16.54 30.05
N VAL A 35 -19.17 -17.14 29.80
CA VAL A 35 -18.99 -18.21 28.81
C VAL A 35 -18.76 -19.54 29.51
N GLY A 36 -19.34 -20.61 28.96
CA GLY A 36 -19.22 -21.97 29.48
C GLY A 36 -20.56 -22.59 29.86
N ALA A 37 -20.63 -23.23 31.03
CA ALA A 37 -21.84 -23.94 31.46
C ALA A 37 -23.10 -23.06 31.42
N SER A 38 -24.19 -23.58 30.85
CA SER A 38 -25.48 -22.87 30.66
C SER A 38 -26.17 -22.45 31.96
N ASP A 39 -25.75 -22.99 33.09
CA ASP A 39 -26.44 -22.86 34.38
C ASP A 39 -25.63 -21.95 35.33
N CYS A 40 -25.54 -20.66 34.99
CA CYS A 40 -24.85 -19.66 35.84
C CYS A 40 -25.85 -18.63 36.38
N SER A 41 -25.76 -18.30 37.68
CA SER A 41 -26.48 -17.15 38.24
C SER A 41 -25.52 -15.98 38.40
N VAL A 42 -25.90 -14.81 37.89
CA VAL A 42 -25.11 -13.58 37.97
C VAL A 42 -25.87 -12.53 38.77
N SER A 43 -25.16 -11.78 39.60
CA SER A 43 -25.67 -10.60 40.29
C SER A 43 -24.66 -9.47 40.22
N ALA A 44 -25.15 -8.23 40.18
CA ALA A 44 -24.35 -7.02 40.15
C ALA A 44 -24.86 -6.05 41.22
N SER A 45 -23.96 -5.47 42.00
CA SER A 45 -24.31 -4.47 43.02
C SER A 45 -23.34 -3.30 43.00
N HIS A 46 -23.84 -2.07 43.19
CA HIS A 46 -22.97 -0.89 43.28
C HIS A 46 -22.20 -0.91 44.60
N ALA A 47 -20.87 -0.91 44.51
CA ALA A 47 -19.93 -0.99 45.62
C ALA A 47 -19.37 0.38 46.03
N GLY A 48 -19.83 1.48 45.41
CA GLY A 48 -19.43 2.85 45.72
C GLY A 48 -18.53 3.47 44.63
N ALA A 49 -17.82 4.55 44.98
CA ALA A 49 -16.85 5.22 44.11
C ALA A 49 -15.43 4.68 44.36
N GLY A 50 -14.68 4.50 43.28
CA GLY A 50 -13.28 4.09 43.31
C GLY A 50 -12.32 5.26 43.54
N SER A 51 -11.02 4.97 43.42
CA SER A 51 -9.95 5.91 43.83
C SER A 51 -9.84 7.15 42.93
N PHE A 52 -10.41 7.10 41.72
CA PHE A 52 -10.34 8.16 40.71
C PHE A 52 -11.72 8.74 40.38
N GLY A 53 -12.74 8.38 41.17
CA GLY A 53 -14.12 8.86 40.98
C GLY A 53 -14.96 8.01 40.02
N GLU A 54 -14.45 6.86 39.59
CA GLU A 54 -15.17 5.85 38.81
C GLU A 54 -16.21 5.12 39.67
N ASP A 55 -17.31 4.67 39.07
CA ASP A 55 -18.30 3.83 39.76
C ASP A 55 -17.79 2.39 39.86
N VAL A 56 -17.85 1.78 41.03
CA VAL A 56 -17.43 0.38 41.24
C VAL A 56 -18.66 -0.50 41.42
N PHE A 57 -18.72 -1.60 40.69
CA PHE A 57 -19.75 -2.63 40.78
C PHE A 57 -19.12 -3.96 41.17
N GLU A 58 -19.71 -4.64 42.14
CA GLU A 58 -19.35 -6.00 42.48
C GLU A 58 -20.23 -6.96 41.67
N ILE A 59 -19.58 -7.75 40.81
CA ILE A 59 -20.21 -8.79 40.00
C ILE A 59 -19.97 -10.13 40.69
N THR A 60 -21.02 -10.89 40.97
CA THR A 60 -20.91 -12.24 41.55
C THR A 60 -21.51 -13.24 40.58
N VAL A 61 -20.74 -14.28 40.25
CA VAL A 61 -21.16 -15.38 39.38
C VAL A 61 -21.05 -16.68 40.16
N THR A 62 -22.14 -17.44 40.18
CA THR A 62 -22.19 -18.78 40.76
C THR A 62 -22.45 -19.78 39.64
N ASN A 63 -21.57 -20.78 39.53
CA ASN A 63 -21.78 -21.91 38.64
C ASN A 63 -22.77 -22.88 39.31
N THR A 64 -24.01 -22.90 38.85
CA THR A 64 -25.07 -23.73 39.42
C THR A 64 -25.17 -25.13 38.79
N SER A 65 -24.30 -25.45 37.82
CA SER A 65 -24.21 -26.78 37.20
C SER A 65 -23.93 -27.86 38.25
N LYS A 66 -24.57 -29.02 38.09
CA LYS A 66 -24.42 -30.18 38.98
C LYS A 66 -23.55 -31.30 38.42
N THR A 67 -23.24 -31.31 37.12
CA THR A 67 -22.76 -32.54 36.45
C THR A 67 -21.53 -32.41 35.54
N ALA A 68 -21.17 -31.22 35.05
CA ALA A 68 -19.85 -30.85 34.50
C ALA A 68 -19.93 -29.47 33.82
N GLY A 69 -18.78 -28.82 33.59
CA GLY A 69 -18.64 -27.56 32.86
C GLY A 69 -18.14 -26.43 33.76
N GLU A 70 -16.95 -25.91 33.46
CA GLU A 70 -16.45 -24.66 34.05
C GLU A 70 -17.13 -23.49 33.35
N CYS A 71 -17.30 -22.38 34.06
CA CYS A 71 -17.68 -21.11 33.44
C CYS A 71 -16.65 -20.04 33.80
N THR A 72 -16.51 -19.06 32.93
CA THR A 72 -15.63 -17.92 33.15
C THR A 72 -16.32 -16.65 32.67
N ILE A 73 -15.86 -15.52 33.19
CA ILE A 73 -16.26 -14.22 32.67
C ILE A 73 -15.22 -13.81 31.63
N VAL A 74 -15.68 -13.42 30.45
CA VAL A 74 -14.81 -12.84 29.43
C VAL A 74 -15.33 -11.48 28.97
N PRO A 75 -14.42 -10.56 28.62
CA PRO A 75 -14.81 -9.40 27.83
C PRO A 75 -15.28 -9.84 26.43
N PRO A 76 -16.11 -9.04 25.74
CA PRO A 76 -16.76 -9.40 24.48
C PRO A 76 -15.81 -9.81 23.36
N PHE A 77 -14.58 -9.30 23.35
CA PHE A 77 -13.56 -9.67 22.35
C PHE A 77 -12.89 -11.04 22.59
N ALA A 78 -13.18 -11.72 23.70
CA ALA A 78 -12.62 -13.04 24.01
C ALA A 78 -13.57 -14.21 23.68
N GLU A 79 -14.69 -13.95 22.99
CA GLU A 79 -15.61 -14.98 22.46
C GLU A 79 -15.01 -15.86 21.34
N TRP A 80 -13.74 -15.64 20.96
CA TRP A 80 -13.04 -16.35 19.88
C TRP A 80 -12.80 -17.85 20.13
N ALA A 81 -13.26 -18.41 21.25
CA ALA A 81 -13.16 -19.84 21.55
C ALA A 81 -14.54 -20.46 21.76
N GLY A 82 -14.87 -21.43 20.92
CA GLY A 82 -16.15 -22.15 20.94
C GLY A 82 -16.38 -23.06 22.16
N ASN A 83 -15.45 -23.11 23.14
CA ASN A 83 -15.66 -23.82 24.41
C ASN A 83 -14.87 -23.22 25.59
N ALA A 84 -15.37 -23.40 26.83
CA ALA A 84 -14.80 -22.84 28.07
C ALA A 84 -13.34 -23.25 28.38
N ALA A 85 -12.86 -24.40 27.91
CA ALA A 85 -11.47 -24.86 28.09
C ALA A 85 -10.52 -24.21 27.08
N GLU A 86 -10.96 -23.93 25.85
CA GLU A 86 -10.23 -23.07 24.89
C GLU A 86 -10.26 -21.61 25.32
N VAL A 87 -11.38 -21.14 25.87
CA VAL A 87 -11.44 -19.82 26.52
C VAL A 87 -10.50 -19.79 27.72
N GLY A 88 -10.39 -20.87 28.50
CA GLY A 88 -9.43 -20.98 29.61
C GLY A 88 -7.97 -20.98 29.17
N SER A 89 -7.60 -21.58 28.03
CA SER A 89 -6.24 -21.47 27.49
C SER A 89 -5.97 -20.12 26.83
N ILE A 90 -6.97 -19.47 26.22
CA ILE A 90 -6.84 -18.09 25.70
C ILE A 90 -6.83 -17.06 26.85
N SER A 91 -7.65 -17.24 27.89
CA SER A 91 -7.75 -16.32 29.03
C SER A 91 -6.69 -16.54 30.11
N VAL A 92 -5.92 -17.64 30.05
CA VAL A 92 -4.86 -17.96 31.03
C VAL A 92 -3.47 -18.11 30.38
N GLU A 93 -3.36 -18.55 29.11
CA GLU A 93 -2.07 -18.57 28.37
C GLU A 93 -1.88 -17.40 27.41
N HIS A 94 -2.94 -16.67 27.00
CA HIS A 94 -2.80 -15.45 26.18
C HIS A 94 -3.13 -14.15 26.93
N ALA A 95 -3.72 -14.25 28.13
CA ALA A 95 -3.78 -13.16 29.12
C ALA A 95 -2.92 -13.54 30.34
N TYR A 96 -1.58 -13.56 30.17
CA TYR A 96 -0.64 -13.85 31.26
C TYR A 96 -0.64 -12.71 32.29
N LEU A 97 -1.55 -12.79 33.27
CA LEU A 97 -1.47 -12.10 34.55
C LEU A 97 -0.56 -12.92 35.50
N ARG A 98 0.76 -12.89 35.26
CA ARG A 98 1.74 -13.32 36.29
C ARG A 98 2.51 -12.11 36.79
N GLY A 99 2.04 -11.57 37.91
CA GLY A 99 2.72 -10.51 38.65
C GLY A 99 2.56 -9.14 37.98
N ALA A 100 1.75 -8.30 38.61
CA ALA A 100 1.74 -6.86 38.42
C ALA A 100 1.70 -6.35 36.96
N THR A 101 0.69 -6.73 36.18
CA THR A 101 0.48 -6.13 34.85
C THR A 101 -1.01 -6.06 34.52
N ALA A 102 -1.49 -4.88 34.13
CA ALA A 102 -2.89 -4.58 33.84
C ALA A 102 -3.04 -3.80 32.53
N VAL A 103 -4.03 -4.18 31.74
CA VAL A 103 -4.42 -3.61 30.46
C VAL A 103 -5.47 -2.52 30.69
N LEU A 104 -5.01 -1.27 30.82
CA LEU A 104 -5.82 -0.13 30.43
C LEU A 104 -5.67 0.07 28.91
N GLY A 105 -6.71 0.57 28.24
CA GLY A 105 -6.65 1.05 26.86
C GLY A 105 -5.64 2.19 26.73
N GLY A 106 -4.36 1.83 26.77
CA GLY A 106 -3.20 2.67 26.59
C GLY A 106 -2.47 3.17 27.82
N ILE A 107 -1.92 2.23 28.58
CA ILE A 107 -0.85 2.53 29.53
C ILE A 107 0.40 1.78 29.09
N GLY A 108 1.37 2.51 28.55
CA GLY A 108 2.76 2.08 28.60
C GLY A 108 3.16 1.87 30.06
N GLU A 109 4.06 0.92 30.32
CA GLU A 109 4.62 0.60 31.64
C GLU A 109 4.74 1.83 32.54
N ILE A 110 3.82 2.01 33.49
CA ILE A 110 4.03 2.94 34.59
C ILE A 110 4.92 2.19 35.58
N ARG A 111 6.24 2.24 35.37
CA ARG A 111 7.16 2.11 36.50
C ARG A 111 7.11 3.40 37.29
N THR A 112 6.13 3.52 38.18
CA THR A 112 6.23 4.53 39.21
C THR A 112 7.18 4.06 40.29
N HIS A 113 8.39 4.60 40.28
CA HIS A 113 8.99 4.98 41.55
C HIS A 113 8.09 6.05 42.20
N GLY A 114 7.07 5.64 42.97
CA GLY A 114 6.32 6.55 43.85
C GLY A 114 4.78 6.44 43.89
N LEU A 115 4.13 5.66 43.03
CA LEU A 115 2.70 5.32 43.17
C LEU A 115 2.59 3.82 43.46
N GLY A 116 1.79 3.49 44.47
CA GLY A 116 1.72 2.14 45.04
C GLY A 116 1.11 1.09 44.09
N PRO A 117 1.12 -0.19 44.50
CA PRO A 117 0.76 -1.39 43.70
C PRO A 117 -0.71 -1.50 43.25
N ALA A 118 -1.46 -0.40 43.18
CA ALA A 118 -2.91 -0.41 43.05
C ALA A 118 -3.45 -0.69 41.63
N PHE A 119 -2.60 -0.65 40.59
CA PHE A 119 -3.00 -0.66 39.17
C PHE A 119 -2.64 -1.93 38.41
N ALA A 120 -2.06 -2.93 39.06
CA ALA A 120 -1.34 -3.99 38.37
C ALA A 120 -2.22 -5.22 38.03
N ASP A 121 -3.55 -5.12 38.17
CA ASP A 121 -4.52 -6.23 38.02
C ASP A 121 -5.77 -5.94 37.12
N ASP A 122 -5.77 -4.88 36.31
CA ASP A 122 -6.96 -4.33 35.62
C ASP A 122 -7.03 -4.66 34.10
N ALA A 123 -8.22 -4.74 33.50
CA ALA A 123 -8.48 -4.90 32.06
C ALA A 123 -9.48 -3.81 31.58
N CYS A 124 -9.36 -3.19 30.40
CA CYS A 124 -10.17 -2.03 30.02
C CYS A 124 -10.98 -2.25 28.73
N VAL A 125 -12.21 -1.76 28.72
CA VAL A 125 -13.18 -1.80 27.63
C VAL A 125 -13.76 -0.40 27.42
N ILE A 126 -13.37 0.27 26.35
CA ILE A 126 -13.89 1.60 26.00
C ILE A 126 -15.06 1.42 25.04
N ARG A 127 -16.26 1.89 25.39
CA ARG A 127 -17.42 1.85 24.47
C ARG A 127 -18.09 3.22 24.31
N PRO A 128 -18.22 3.70 23.07
CA PRO A 128 -19.17 4.78 22.78
C PRO A 128 -20.58 4.28 23.05
N THR A 129 -21.47 5.18 23.44
CA THR A 129 -22.90 4.89 23.45
C THR A 129 -23.53 5.67 22.30
N ASP A 130 -24.35 5.00 21.47
CA ASP A 130 -24.89 5.54 20.21
C ASP A 130 -25.95 6.66 20.39
N ASP A 131 -26.08 7.22 21.59
CA ASP A 131 -27.12 8.19 21.92
C ASP A 131 -26.73 9.65 21.65
N GLY A 132 -25.67 9.88 20.88
CA GLY A 132 -25.32 11.20 20.35
C GLY A 132 -24.89 12.22 21.41
N GLY A 133 -24.39 11.77 22.57
CA GLY A 133 -23.89 12.68 23.60
C GLY A 133 -23.20 12.03 24.81
N HIS A 134 -23.23 10.71 24.97
CA HIS A 134 -22.58 10.01 26.09
C HIS A 134 -21.48 9.07 25.59
N CYS A 135 -20.43 8.90 26.38
CA CYS A 135 -19.38 7.92 26.14
C CYS A 135 -19.04 7.21 27.45
N ALA A 136 -19.22 5.89 27.51
CA ALA A 136 -18.99 5.13 28.74
C ALA A 136 -17.76 4.23 28.58
N THR A 137 -16.73 4.50 29.36
CA THR A 137 -15.56 3.63 29.43
C THR A 137 -15.68 2.76 30.67
N ALA A 138 -15.60 1.45 30.52
CA ALA A 138 -15.55 0.53 31.63
C ALA A 138 -14.15 -0.09 31.73
N TYR A 139 -13.67 -0.35 32.93
CA TYR A 139 -12.51 -1.21 33.13
C TYR A 139 -12.77 -2.17 34.29
N ILE A 140 -12.28 -3.37 34.17
CA ILE A 140 -12.63 -4.52 34.98
C ILE A 140 -11.42 -4.88 35.81
N ARG A 141 -11.58 -4.88 37.13
CA ARG A 141 -10.55 -5.33 38.06
C ARG A 141 -10.91 -6.71 38.61
N LEU A 142 -10.05 -7.68 38.37
CA LEU A 142 -10.21 -9.02 38.92
C LEU A 142 -9.80 -8.99 40.40
N VAL A 143 -10.73 -9.20 41.33
CA VAL A 143 -10.42 -9.21 42.77
C VAL A 143 -9.78 -10.53 43.22
N ASN A 144 -10.07 -11.64 42.53
CA ASN A 144 -9.65 -13.00 42.89
C ASN A 144 -8.94 -13.77 41.75
N GLY A 145 -8.43 -13.08 40.72
CA GLY A 145 -7.83 -13.71 39.54
C GLY A 145 -8.83 -14.33 38.55
N SER A 146 -8.32 -14.82 37.42
CA SER A 146 -9.08 -15.31 36.26
C SER A 146 -9.37 -16.82 36.29
N ALA A 147 -9.46 -17.43 37.48
CA ALA A 147 -9.65 -18.87 37.57
C ALA A 147 -11.05 -19.29 37.05
N PRO A 148 -11.15 -20.36 36.23
CA PRO A 148 -12.43 -20.93 35.84
C PRO A 148 -13.26 -21.32 37.06
N ILE A 149 -14.55 -20.96 37.06
CA ILE A 149 -15.50 -21.23 38.15
C ILE A 149 -15.99 -22.66 37.98
N LYS A 150 -15.64 -23.54 38.92
CA LYS A 150 -16.05 -24.95 38.84
C LYS A 150 -17.51 -25.12 39.26
N PRO A 151 -18.15 -26.24 38.87
CA PRO A 151 -19.50 -26.56 39.33
C PRO A 151 -19.67 -26.42 40.85
N GLY A 152 -20.63 -25.60 41.29
CA GLY A 152 -20.92 -25.31 42.70
C GLY A 152 -20.09 -24.20 43.34
N GLU A 153 -19.11 -23.62 42.64
CA GLU A 153 -18.31 -22.50 43.13
C GLU A 153 -18.96 -21.15 42.81
N THR A 154 -18.56 -20.14 43.58
CA THR A 154 -18.94 -18.73 43.39
C THR A 154 -17.68 -17.90 43.37
N ALA A 155 -17.61 -16.98 42.41
CA ALA A 155 -16.53 -16.01 42.32
C ALA A 155 -17.11 -14.60 42.17
N THR A 156 -16.28 -13.62 42.49
CA THR A 156 -16.65 -12.21 42.56
C THR A 156 -15.59 -11.34 41.89
N TRP A 157 -16.04 -10.33 41.16
CA TRP A 157 -15.22 -9.36 40.43
C TRP A 157 -15.63 -7.93 40.76
N ARG A 158 -14.72 -6.98 40.56
CA ARG A 158 -15.04 -5.55 40.62
C ARG A 158 -14.96 -4.95 39.23
N LEU A 159 -16.09 -4.49 38.74
CA LEU A 159 -16.20 -3.73 37.51
C LEU A 159 -16.14 -2.24 37.86
N HIS A 160 -15.09 -1.56 37.43
CA HIS A 160 -14.93 -0.11 37.55
C HIS A 160 -15.46 0.56 36.27
N ILE A 161 -16.23 1.64 36.38
CA ILE A 161 -16.88 2.27 35.23
C ILE A 161 -16.69 3.78 35.30
N ASP A 162 -15.97 4.32 34.32
CA ASP A 162 -15.92 5.75 34.01
C ASP A 162 -16.98 6.08 32.96
N ALA A 163 -18.16 6.49 33.42
CA ALA A 163 -19.17 7.06 32.55
C ALA A 163 -18.93 8.57 32.41
N ILE A 164 -18.66 9.03 31.19
CA ILE A 164 -18.38 10.44 30.89
C ILE A 164 -19.38 10.93 29.84
N VAL A 165 -19.89 12.13 30.02
CA VAL A 165 -20.78 12.76 29.04
C VAL A 165 -19.92 13.59 28.10
N GLY A 166 -20.01 13.32 26.79
CA GLY A 166 -19.18 13.96 25.78
C GLY A 166 -18.81 13.02 24.65
N THR A 167 -17.90 13.49 23.80
CA THR A 167 -17.29 12.68 22.74
C THR A 167 -16.38 11.60 23.32
N ARG A 168 -15.99 10.63 22.50
CA ARG A 168 -14.97 9.63 22.88
C ARG A 168 -13.67 10.27 23.35
N ASN A 169 -13.26 11.35 22.69
CA ASN A 169 -12.04 12.07 23.03
C ASN A 169 -12.18 12.79 24.38
N ASP A 170 -13.35 13.35 24.69
CA ASP A 170 -13.62 13.95 26.01
C ASP A 170 -13.52 12.90 27.12
N ALA A 171 -14.06 11.71 26.88
CA ALA A 171 -13.97 10.60 27.82
C ALA A 171 -12.54 10.15 28.06
N LEU A 172 -11.77 9.93 27.00
CA LEU A 172 -10.35 9.53 27.08
C LEU A 172 -9.50 10.58 27.80
N ASN A 173 -9.67 11.85 27.46
CA ASN A 173 -8.95 12.95 28.11
C ASN A 173 -9.24 13.01 29.62
N GLU A 174 -10.52 12.91 30.00
CA GLU A 174 -10.92 12.97 31.41
C GLU A 174 -10.45 11.72 32.19
N ILE A 175 -10.51 10.54 31.59
CA ILE A 175 -9.97 9.27 32.14
C ILE A 175 -8.48 9.40 32.42
N TYR A 176 -7.73 9.90 31.43
CA TYR A 176 -6.29 10.08 31.53
C TYR A 176 -5.95 11.13 32.59
N ARG A 177 -6.68 12.26 32.62
CA ARG A 177 -6.52 13.32 33.63
C ARG A 177 -6.77 12.81 35.05
N ARG A 178 -7.89 12.10 35.30
CA ARG A 178 -8.24 11.57 36.63
C ARG A 178 -7.17 10.62 37.16
N ARG A 179 -6.56 9.83 36.27
CA ARG A 179 -5.51 8.86 36.60
C ARG A 179 -4.12 9.48 36.74
N GLY A 180 -4.02 10.80 36.78
CA GLY A 180 -2.74 11.51 36.93
C GLY A 180 -1.89 11.52 35.65
N GLY A 181 -2.51 11.29 34.50
CA GLY A 181 -1.84 11.26 33.20
C GLY A 181 -1.17 12.58 32.82
N TYR A 182 -1.64 13.72 33.35
CA TYR A 182 -0.91 14.98 33.25
C TYR A 182 -1.16 15.91 34.44
N SER A 183 -0.07 16.47 35.00
CA SER A 183 -0.12 17.53 36.02
C SER A 183 -0.17 18.95 35.40
N VAL A 184 0.17 19.07 34.12
CA VAL A 184 0.11 20.30 33.31
C VAL A 184 -0.80 20.04 32.11
N ASN A 185 -1.75 20.93 31.86
CA ASN A 185 -2.68 20.79 30.74
C ASN A 185 -1.90 20.74 29.40
N PRO A 186 -2.19 19.81 28.48
CA PRO A 186 -1.57 19.77 27.15
C PRO A 186 -1.65 21.09 26.37
N ALA A 187 -2.68 21.91 26.62
CA ALA A 187 -2.78 23.25 26.04
C ALA A 187 -1.66 24.21 26.47
N ASP A 188 -1.03 23.96 27.61
CA ASP A 188 0.04 24.76 28.21
C ASP A 188 1.44 24.14 27.98
N TYR A 189 1.57 23.19 27.04
CA TYR A 189 2.84 22.52 26.75
C TYR A 189 3.88 23.52 26.22
N ASP A 190 5.11 23.46 26.75
CA ASP A 190 6.23 24.29 26.29
C ASP A 190 6.89 23.68 25.04
N TYR A 191 6.63 24.28 23.89
CA TYR A 191 7.17 23.84 22.60
C TYR A 191 8.57 24.38 22.28
N SER A 192 9.16 25.23 23.13
CA SER A 192 10.41 25.95 22.82
C SER A 192 11.58 25.03 22.44
N ARG A 193 11.67 23.84 23.05
CA ARG A 193 12.70 22.85 22.70
C ARG A 193 12.48 22.21 21.33
N TYR A 194 11.23 21.94 20.97
CA TYR A 194 10.92 21.49 19.60
C TYR A 194 11.17 22.59 18.57
N GLU A 195 11.01 23.86 18.92
CA GLU A 195 11.37 24.97 18.03
C GLU A 195 12.89 25.06 17.80
N GLN A 196 13.70 24.71 18.80
CA GLN A 196 15.16 24.58 18.65
C GLN A 196 15.58 23.36 17.81
N MET A 197 14.77 22.30 17.83
CA MET A 197 15.05 21.03 17.15
C MET A 197 13.81 20.54 16.37
N PRO A 198 13.38 21.26 15.31
CA PRO A 198 12.09 21.01 14.65
C PRO A 198 12.00 19.60 14.03
N TRP A 199 13.14 19.06 13.59
CA TRP A 199 13.25 17.73 12.99
C TRP A 199 12.84 16.59 13.94
N VAL A 200 12.84 16.80 15.26
CA VAL A 200 12.55 15.72 16.22
C VAL A 200 11.12 15.21 16.07
N LYS A 201 10.16 16.09 15.77
CA LYS A 201 8.75 15.73 15.56
C LYS A 201 8.54 14.79 14.37
N ASP A 202 9.50 14.72 13.46
CA ASP A 202 9.45 13.91 12.25
C ASP A 202 10.04 12.51 12.43
N VAL A 203 10.63 12.21 13.59
CA VAL A 203 11.30 10.95 13.86
C VAL A 203 10.29 9.82 13.99
N VAL A 204 10.39 8.84 13.08
CA VAL A 204 9.58 7.61 13.05
C VAL A 204 10.44 6.36 12.89
N SER A 205 11.75 6.50 12.66
CA SER A 205 12.65 5.35 12.64
C SER A 205 13.97 5.65 13.33
N ALA A 206 14.41 4.69 14.14
CA ALA A 206 15.77 4.70 14.67
C ALA A 206 16.39 3.31 14.66
N SER A 207 17.71 3.27 14.86
CA SER A 207 18.40 2.03 15.18
C SER A 207 19.41 2.23 16.27
N ILE A 208 19.48 1.27 17.18
CA ILE A 208 20.53 1.19 18.19
C ILE A 208 21.36 -0.08 17.96
N CYS A 209 22.67 0.14 17.89
CA CYS A 209 23.64 -0.88 17.56
C CYS A 209 24.87 -0.74 18.47
N TRP A 210 25.63 -1.83 18.60
CA TRP A 210 26.94 -1.75 19.21
C TRP A 210 27.88 -0.92 18.34
N SER A 211 28.68 -0.06 18.96
CA SER A 211 29.56 0.81 18.19
C SER A 211 30.68 0.04 17.45
N TRP A 212 30.98 -1.22 17.80
CA TRP A 212 31.93 -2.10 17.10
C TRP A 212 31.27 -3.14 16.19
N ASP A 213 29.97 -3.02 15.93
CA ASP A 213 29.30 -3.94 15.01
C ASP A 213 29.91 -3.84 13.60
N SER A 214 29.84 -4.92 12.82
CA SER A 214 30.28 -4.93 11.42
C SER A 214 29.55 -3.93 10.54
N ASP A 215 28.33 -3.55 10.93
CA ASP A 215 27.55 -2.50 10.26
C ASP A 215 28.10 -1.09 10.58
N VAL A 216 28.89 -0.93 11.65
CA VAL A 216 29.57 0.34 11.98
C VAL A 216 31.00 0.35 11.47
N MET A 217 31.76 -0.73 11.69
CA MET A 217 33.17 -0.85 11.28
C MET A 217 33.62 -2.32 11.18
N ASP A 218 34.59 -2.60 10.30
CA ASP A 218 35.29 -3.89 10.28
C ASP A 218 36.21 -4.02 11.51
N PRO A 219 35.99 -5.02 12.38
CA PRO A 219 36.74 -5.17 13.62
C PRO A 219 38.20 -5.61 13.43
N ARG A 220 38.59 -6.06 12.22
CA ARG A 220 39.96 -6.48 11.89
C ARG A 220 40.77 -5.37 11.25
N THR A 221 40.16 -4.56 10.39
CA THR A 221 40.88 -3.48 9.65
C THR A 221 40.72 -2.11 10.31
N GLY A 222 39.65 -1.90 11.08
CA GLY A 222 39.28 -0.58 11.58
C GLY A 222 38.65 0.32 10.52
N GLU A 223 38.30 -0.22 9.36
CA GLU A 223 37.57 0.52 8.32
C GLU A 223 36.12 0.72 8.73
N TYR A 224 35.59 1.91 8.53
CA TYR A 224 34.19 2.20 8.85
C TYR A 224 33.26 1.78 7.73
N HIS A 225 32.13 1.18 8.10
CA HIS A 225 31.02 0.80 7.20
C HIS A 225 29.74 1.58 7.49
N LEU A 226 29.72 2.42 8.54
CA LEU A 226 28.51 3.09 9.01
C LEU A 226 27.73 3.81 7.91
N ARG A 227 28.41 4.56 7.03
CA ARG A 227 27.75 5.23 5.89
C ARG A 227 27.09 4.23 4.94
N GLU A 228 27.80 3.18 4.55
CA GLU A 228 27.28 2.12 3.67
C GLU A 228 26.05 1.44 4.30
N SER A 229 26.09 1.16 5.60
CA SER A 229 24.95 0.61 6.33
C SER A 229 23.73 1.53 6.33
N MET A 230 23.92 2.85 6.38
CA MET A 230 22.83 3.82 6.28
C MET A 230 22.26 3.91 4.86
N GLU A 231 23.10 3.80 3.82
CA GLU A 231 22.66 3.70 2.42
C GLU A 231 21.87 2.40 2.17
N ASN A 232 22.32 1.29 2.76
CA ASN A 232 21.60 0.02 2.75
C ASN A 232 20.25 0.12 3.46
N ALA A 233 20.20 0.76 4.63
CA ALA A 233 18.93 1.00 5.35
C ALA A 233 17.98 1.90 4.56
N LYS A 234 18.50 2.89 3.82
CA LYS A 234 17.71 3.72 2.91
C LYS A 234 17.00 2.87 1.85
N THR A 235 17.73 1.94 1.25
CA THR A 235 17.22 1.00 0.24
C THR A 235 16.24 -0.01 0.85
N LEU A 236 16.47 -0.45 2.09
CA LEU A 236 15.67 -1.50 2.72
C LEU A 236 14.33 -0.99 3.29
N ILE A 237 14.34 0.16 3.99
CA ILE A 237 13.19 0.68 4.75
C ILE A 237 12.92 2.17 4.56
N GLY A 238 13.61 2.83 3.62
CA GLY A 238 13.54 4.29 3.45
C GLY A 238 14.44 5.06 4.42
N GLY A 239 15.28 4.36 5.19
CA GLY A 239 16.33 4.95 6.02
C GLY A 239 15.92 5.17 7.48
N TYR A 240 16.94 5.34 8.33
CA TYR A 240 16.77 5.72 9.73
C TYR A 240 16.77 7.24 9.88
N ASP A 241 15.90 7.79 10.74
CA ASP A 241 15.98 9.22 11.11
C ASP A 241 17.06 9.44 12.18
N VAL A 242 17.21 8.47 13.09
CA VAL A 242 18.20 8.48 14.19
C VAL A 242 19.01 7.17 14.24
N TYR A 243 20.33 7.26 14.37
CA TYR A 243 21.22 6.12 14.59
C TYR A 243 21.99 6.28 15.91
N MET A 244 22.00 5.24 16.73
CA MET A 244 22.49 5.29 18.10
C MET A 244 23.72 4.39 18.25
N LEU A 245 24.84 5.00 18.65
CA LEU A 245 26.10 4.30 18.88
C LEU A 245 26.24 3.94 20.36
N TRP A 246 26.23 2.64 20.67
CA TRP A 246 26.31 2.15 22.04
C TRP A 246 27.66 1.45 22.33
N PRO A 247 28.52 1.96 23.24
CA PRO A 247 29.98 1.82 23.15
C PRO A 247 30.66 0.87 24.15
N PHE A 248 29.96 0.23 25.10
CA PHE A 248 30.63 -0.33 26.29
C PHE A 248 30.54 -1.86 26.52
N TRP A 249 29.37 -2.47 26.51
CA TRP A 249 29.14 -3.92 26.76
C TRP A 249 29.21 -4.77 25.47
N PRO A 250 29.80 -5.98 25.45
CA PRO A 250 30.10 -6.85 26.58
C PRO A 250 31.55 -6.75 27.09
N ARG A 251 32.30 -5.73 26.65
CA ARG A 251 33.71 -5.51 27.04
C ARG A 251 33.86 -4.76 28.37
N ALA A 252 32.76 -4.24 28.91
CA ALA A 252 32.67 -3.70 30.25
C ALA A 252 33.33 -4.64 31.29
N GLY A 253 34.26 -4.11 32.08
CA GLY A 253 34.90 -4.84 33.19
C GLY A 253 36.07 -5.75 32.81
N TRP A 254 36.47 -5.84 31.54
CA TRP A 254 37.66 -6.61 31.12
C TRP A 254 38.99 -5.88 31.41
N ASP A 255 38.99 -4.54 31.44
CA ASP A 255 40.13 -3.70 31.82
C ASP A 255 39.67 -2.37 32.46
N GLU A 256 40.60 -1.44 32.72
CA GLU A 256 40.34 -0.17 33.39
C GLU A 256 39.62 0.89 32.55
N ARG A 257 39.33 0.65 31.27
CA ARG A 257 38.57 1.60 30.45
C ARG A 257 37.11 1.70 30.88
N LEU A 258 36.52 2.86 30.62
CA LEU A 258 35.10 3.18 30.86
C LEU A 258 34.40 3.48 29.54
N GLN A 259 33.08 3.69 29.58
CA GLN A 259 32.24 3.99 28.42
C GLN A 259 32.83 5.04 27.46
N PHE A 260 33.46 6.11 27.97
CA PHE A 260 33.99 7.20 27.14
C PHE A 260 35.33 6.87 26.48
N ASP A 261 36.15 6.01 27.11
CA ASP A 261 37.43 5.59 26.53
C ASP A 261 37.21 4.73 25.28
N HIS A 262 36.13 3.95 25.28
CA HIS A 262 35.74 3.17 24.11
C HIS A 262 35.44 4.03 22.89
N TYR A 263 34.84 5.21 23.06
CA TYR A 263 34.68 6.16 21.96
C TYR A 263 36.02 6.75 21.49
N ARG A 264 36.98 6.97 22.40
CA ARG A 264 38.31 7.48 22.05
C ARG A 264 39.17 6.47 21.31
N ASP A 265 38.88 5.17 21.50
CA ASP A 265 39.58 4.06 20.86
C ASP A 265 39.06 3.74 19.44
N PHE A 266 38.07 4.48 18.95
CA PHE A 266 37.61 4.36 17.56
C PHE A 266 38.75 4.58 16.56
N PRO A 267 38.70 3.97 15.36
CA PRO A 267 39.69 4.22 14.32
C PRO A 267 39.82 5.71 14.00
N GLY A 268 41.05 6.23 14.09
CA GLY A 268 41.32 7.67 13.95
C GLY A 268 40.95 8.52 15.18
N GLY A 269 40.62 7.90 16.31
CA GLY A 269 40.16 8.55 17.52
C GLY A 269 38.86 9.32 17.34
N LEU A 270 38.64 10.32 18.17
CA LEU A 270 37.43 11.14 18.12
C LEU A 270 37.30 11.95 16.83
N GLU A 271 38.42 12.34 16.19
CA GLU A 271 38.39 13.02 14.89
C GLU A 271 37.90 12.09 13.77
N GLY A 272 38.34 10.82 13.79
CA GLY A 272 37.84 9.80 12.86
C GLY A 272 36.34 9.59 13.01
N LEU A 273 35.87 9.40 14.25
CA LEU A 273 34.45 9.24 14.54
C LEU A 273 33.62 10.48 14.15
N ALA A 274 34.12 11.69 14.41
CA ALA A 274 33.48 12.93 13.99
C ALA A 274 33.31 13.00 12.45
N GLY A 275 34.34 12.58 11.71
CA GLY A 275 34.31 12.53 10.25
C GLY A 275 33.31 11.50 9.68
N GLU A 276 33.06 10.41 10.40
CA GLU A 276 32.01 9.44 10.04
C GLU A 276 30.61 9.97 10.35
N ILE A 277 30.41 10.56 11.52
CA ILE A 277 29.13 11.18 11.89
C ILE A 277 28.76 12.28 10.88
N ALA A 278 29.72 13.11 10.48
CA ALA A 278 29.52 14.13 9.46
C ALA A 278 29.07 13.52 8.12
N ARG A 279 29.66 12.39 7.69
CA ARG A 279 29.28 11.68 6.46
C ARG A 279 27.88 11.07 6.52
N VAL A 280 27.51 10.50 7.67
CA VAL A 280 26.17 9.93 7.89
C VAL A 280 25.10 11.02 7.86
N ARG A 281 25.40 12.21 8.39
CA ARG A 281 24.51 13.37 8.33
C ARG A 281 24.22 13.87 6.92
N GLU A 282 25.14 13.68 5.96
CA GLU A 282 24.88 13.98 4.54
C GLU A 282 23.70 13.17 3.98
N LEU A 283 23.41 12.01 4.58
CA LEU A 283 22.27 11.17 4.23
C LEU A 283 20.97 11.56 4.96
N GLY A 284 21.00 12.59 5.81
CA GLY A 284 19.87 13.04 6.61
C GLY A 284 19.71 12.33 7.96
N VAL A 285 20.60 11.40 8.31
CA VAL A 285 20.52 10.62 9.55
C VAL A 285 21.18 11.37 10.72
N LYS A 286 20.51 11.41 11.87
CA LYS A 286 21.04 12.00 13.12
C LYS A 286 21.76 10.94 13.93
N VAL A 287 22.93 11.26 14.47
CA VAL A 287 23.71 10.29 15.28
C VAL A 287 23.69 10.68 16.74
N ILE A 288 23.27 9.76 17.62
CA ILE A 288 23.26 9.97 19.07
C ILE A 288 24.16 8.98 19.80
N LEU A 289 24.66 9.38 20.96
CA LEU A 289 25.60 8.58 21.76
C LEU A 289 24.91 7.93 22.97
N GLY A 290 25.25 6.68 23.25
CA GLY A 290 24.82 5.98 24.46
C GLY A 290 25.54 6.45 25.71
N TYR A 291 24.77 6.69 26.77
CA TYR A 291 25.28 6.98 28.12
C TYR A 291 24.84 5.90 29.10
N CYS A 292 25.81 5.16 29.62
CA CYS A 292 25.64 4.09 30.60
C CYS A 292 25.97 4.61 32.00
N TYR A 293 25.00 5.14 32.74
CA TYR A 293 25.26 5.75 34.06
C TYR A 293 25.90 4.77 35.08
N TRP A 294 25.65 3.48 34.91
CA TRP A 294 26.18 2.41 35.76
C TRP A 294 27.69 2.19 35.53
N SER A 295 28.26 2.53 34.36
CA SER A 295 29.70 2.42 34.08
C SER A 295 30.55 3.21 35.07
N ASP A 296 30.20 4.48 35.31
CA ASP A 296 30.92 5.34 36.25
C ASP A 296 30.49 5.08 37.70
N GLY A 297 29.23 4.67 37.85
CA GLY A 297 28.61 4.34 39.13
C GLY A 297 29.28 3.17 39.86
N ASP A 298 29.60 2.11 39.12
CA ASP A 298 30.20 0.88 39.65
C ASP A 298 31.61 1.09 40.21
N ARG A 299 32.35 2.08 39.70
CA ARG A 299 33.76 2.31 40.07
C ARG A 299 33.99 3.46 41.05
N PHE A 300 33.23 4.54 40.93
CA PHE A 300 33.50 5.78 41.69
C PHE A 300 32.40 6.14 42.69
N GLY A 301 31.29 5.39 42.68
CA GLY A 301 30.16 5.53 43.58
C GLY A 301 29.12 6.52 43.06
N TRP A 302 28.14 6.00 42.32
CA TRP A 302 27.06 6.78 41.66
C TRP A 302 26.31 7.75 42.57
N ASN A 303 26.17 7.42 43.86
CA ASN A 303 25.45 8.24 44.83
C ASN A 303 26.11 9.62 45.10
N LYS A 304 27.31 9.87 44.56
CA LYS A 304 28.04 11.13 44.72
C LYS A 304 27.66 12.13 43.62
N PRO A 305 27.05 13.28 43.96
CA PRO A 305 26.69 14.31 42.97
C PRO A 305 27.87 14.81 42.12
N GLU A 306 29.04 14.97 42.73
CA GLU A 306 30.26 15.45 42.06
C GLU A 306 30.73 14.51 40.95
N VAL A 307 30.66 13.19 41.17
CA VAL A 307 31.04 12.18 40.17
C VAL A 307 30.06 12.20 38.99
N ARG A 308 28.76 12.36 39.26
CA ARG A 308 27.73 12.45 38.22
C ARG A 308 27.90 13.70 37.36
N SER A 309 28.10 14.86 37.99
CA SER A 309 28.32 16.12 37.27
C SER A 309 29.55 16.08 36.36
N GLU A 310 30.64 15.44 36.81
CA GLU A 310 31.85 15.22 36.00
C GLU A 310 31.59 14.26 34.83
N SER A 311 30.89 13.15 35.07
CA SER A 311 30.49 12.21 34.02
C SER A 311 29.58 12.87 32.95
N TYR A 312 28.62 13.71 33.38
CA TYR A 312 27.79 14.51 32.47
C TYR A 312 28.62 15.50 31.65
N GLN A 313 29.63 16.13 32.26
CA GLN A 313 30.54 17.01 31.53
C GLN A 313 31.32 16.23 30.46
N GLN A 314 31.84 15.05 30.78
CA GLN A 314 32.57 14.21 29.83
C GLN A 314 31.69 13.75 28.66
N LEU A 315 30.43 13.37 28.92
CA LEU A 315 29.48 13.04 27.87
C LEU A 315 29.24 14.24 26.94
N VAL A 316 29.01 15.43 27.50
CA VAL A 316 28.76 16.66 26.73
C VAL A 316 30.00 17.04 25.91
N ASP A 317 31.18 17.03 26.51
CA ASP A 317 32.44 17.34 25.82
C ASP A 317 32.67 16.38 24.65
N LEU A 318 32.45 15.08 24.88
CA LEU A 318 32.53 14.05 23.84
C LEU A 318 31.51 14.31 22.72
N ALA A 319 30.23 14.51 23.07
CA ALA A 319 29.16 14.73 22.11
C ALA A 319 29.39 16.01 21.29
N CYS A 320 29.89 17.09 21.89
CA CYS A 320 30.25 18.32 21.18
C CYS A 320 31.45 18.08 20.26
N GLN A 321 32.48 17.37 20.73
CA GLN A 321 33.70 17.12 19.97
C GLN A 321 33.48 16.26 18.73
N VAL A 322 32.68 15.19 18.84
CA VAL A 322 32.33 14.35 17.68
C VAL A 322 31.17 14.93 16.86
N GLY A 323 30.55 15.99 17.38
CA GLY A 323 29.35 16.59 16.84
C GLY A 323 28.21 15.58 16.80
N ALA A 324 27.83 14.94 17.91
CA ALA A 324 26.61 14.14 17.97
C ALA A 324 25.35 15.03 18.01
N ASP A 325 24.21 14.53 17.55
CA ASP A 325 22.92 15.23 17.53
C ASP A 325 22.13 15.05 18.83
N GLY A 326 22.55 14.12 19.71
CA GLY A 326 21.84 13.79 20.93
C GLY A 326 22.49 12.69 21.74
N VAL A 327 21.80 12.31 22.82
CA VAL A 327 22.25 11.30 23.77
C VAL A 327 21.10 10.41 24.21
N ILE A 328 21.36 9.10 24.35
CA ILE A 328 20.41 8.14 24.92
C ILE A 328 20.86 7.72 26.31
N MET A 329 19.96 7.85 27.29
CA MET A 329 20.22 7.49 28.68
C MET A 329 19.84 6.03 28.94
N ASP A 330 20.85 5.15 28.96
CA ASP A 330 20.69 3.73 29.26
C ASP A 330 20.24 3.55 30.72
N CYS A 331 19.18 2.79 30.92
CA CYS A 331 18.55 2.46 32.20
C CYS A 331 18.05 3.68 33.01
N MET A 332 17.82 4.83 32.36
CA MET A 332 17.27 6.02 33.01
C MET A 332 15.91 6.41 32.41
N ASP A 333 15.02 6.92 33.27
CA ASP A 333 13.66 7.35 32.90
C ASP A 333 13.62 8.76 32.29
N GLY A 334 14.73 9.49 32.30
CA GLY A 334 14.81 10.82 31.71
C GLY A 334 16.24 11.35 31.61
N THR A 335 16.43 12.35 30.76
CA THR A 335 17.69 13.07 30.56
C THR A 335 17.85 14.16 31.64
N PRO A 336 18.90 14.11 32.47
CA PRO A 336 19.16 15.14 33.46
C PRO A 336 19.28 16.54 32.85
N ALA A 337 18.58 17.52 33.42
CA ALA A 337 18.61 18.92 32.96
C ALA A 337 20.03 19.53 32.96
N GLU A 338 20.94 19.00 33.79
CA GLU A 338 22.34 19.40 33.83
C GLU A 338 23.08 19.08 32.52
N ILE A 339 22.80 17.93 31.88
CA ILE A 339 23.41 17.56 30.58
C ILE A 339 23.01 18.60 29.53
N LEU A 340 21.72 18.94 29.47
CA LEU A 340 21.18 19.92 28.53
C LEU A 340 21.78 21.31 28.76
N SER A 341 21.81 21.76 30.02
CA SER A 341 22.38 23.07 30.38
C SER A 341 23.88 23.17 30.04
N LYS A 342 24.64 22.09 30.26
CA LYS A 342 26.06 22.02 29.90
C LYS A 342 26.28 22.06 28.40
N ALA A 343 25.45 21.35 27.62
CA ALA A 343 25.54 21.35 26.16
C ALA A 343 25.17 22.73 25.58
N GLU A 344 24.08 23.33 26.06
CA GLU A 344 23.65 24.68 25.70
C GLU A 344 24.75 25.72 26.01
N ALA A 345 25.45 25.59 27.15
CA ALA A 345 26.57 26.46 27.51
C ALA A 345 27.80 26.33 26.57
N GLN A 346 27.93 25.22 25.85
CA GLN A 346 28.93 25.04 24.79
C GLN A 346 28.41 25.42 23.40
N GLY A 347 27.17 25.93 23.30
CA GLY A 347 26.54 26.28 22.03
C GLY A 347 26.09 25.07 21.21
N HIS A 348 25.88 23.92 21.86
CA HIS A 348 25.53 22.67 21.21
C HIS A 348 24.22 22.11 21.76
N ALA A 349 23.19 21.96 20.92
CA ALA A 349 21.92 21.36 21.32
C ALA A 349 21.99 19.84 21.16
N LEU A 350 21.64 19.09 22.22
CA LEU A 350 21.56 17.64 22.21
C LEU A 350 20.11 17.19 22.37
N LEU A 351 19.66 16.28 21.51
CA LEU A 351 18.39 15.58 21.66
C LEU A 351 18.42 14.75 22.96
N PRO A 352 17.53 15.03 23.94
CA PRO A 352 17.35 14.18 25.11
C PRO A 352 16.49 12.95 24.76
N TYR A 353 17.08 11.76 24.86
CA TYR A 353 16.39 10.49 24.69
C TYR A 353 16.66 9.58 25.88
N ASN A 354 15.63 8.91 26.39
CA ASN A 354 15.70 8.05 27.56
C ASN A 354 15.33 6.60 27.19
N GLU A 355 15.82 5.62 27.96
CA GLU A 355 15.53 4.20 27.69
C GLU A 355 14.05 3.86 27.99
N GLY A 356 13.47 4.48 29.03
CA GLY A 356 12.07 4.26 29.39
C GLY A 356 11.06 5.07 28.57
N ASP A 357 9.79 4.90 28.88
CA ASP A 357 8.74 5.80 28.40
C ASP A 357 8.58 6.96 29.42
N PRO A 358 9.03 8.20 29.13
CA PRO A 358 9.10 9.27 30.14
C PRO A 358 7.71 9.66 30.61
N GLY A 359 7.47 9.93 31.89
CA GLY A 359 6.17 10.43 32.36
C GLY A 359 5.74 11.71 31.63
N TRP A 360 4.44 12.05 31.62
CA TRP A 360 3.95 13.24 30.89
C TRP A 360 4.73 14.51 31.18
N TRP A 361 5.06 14.77 32.45
CA TRP A 361 5.83 15.96 32.84
C TRP A 361 7.27 15.92 32.31
N GLU A 362 7.85 14.73 32.13
CA GLU A 362 9.19 14.51 31.57
C GLU A 362 9.22 14.66 30.05
N THR A 363 8.08 14.59 29.37
CA THR A 363 8.01 14.85 27.91
C THR A 363 8.38 16.29 27.55
N GLN A 364 8.40 17.24 28.50
CA GLN A 364 8.91 18.59 28.26
C GLN A 364 10.44 18.64 28.20
N THR A 365 11.11 17.70 28.86
CA THR A 365 12.59 17.64 28.94
C THR A 365 13.19 16.49 28.15
N ASN A 366 12.38 15.51 27.76
CA ASN A 366 12.72 14.42 26.86
C ASN A 366 11.85 14.56 25.63
N LEU A 367 12.45 14.74 24.46
CA LEU A 367 11.70 15.10 23.25
C LEU A 367 11.29 13.88 22.42
N MET A 368 11.66 12.69 22.87
CA MET A 368 11.35 11.42 22.24
C MET A 368 11.14 10.35 23.32
N GLY A 369 10.15 9.48 23.13
CA GLY A 369 9.84 8.38 24.03
C GLY A 369 10.22 7.02 23.45
N ARG A 370 10.52 6.06 24.34
CA ARG A 370 10.88 4.68 23.96
C ARG A 370 9.93 3.69 24.62
N ILE A 371 9.43 2.72 23.85
CA ILE A 371 8.57 1.64 24.36
C ILE A 371 9.25 0.30 24.10
N HIS A 372 9.54 -0.44 25.16
CA HIS A 372 10.10 -1.78 25.06
C HIS A 372 9.11 -2.81 24.51
N ASP A 373 9.69 -3.88 24.00
CA ASP A 373 9.08 -4.91 23.17
C ASP A 373 8.30 -5.99 23.97
N GLY A 374 8.16 -5.80 25.28
CA GLY A 374 7.50 -6.73 26.19
C GLY A 374 6.01 -6.47 26.46
N GLN A 375 5.41 -5.42 25.88
CA GLN A 375 4.01 -5.08 26.16
C GLN A 375 3.04 -5.85 25.25
N PRO A 376 2.19 -6.73 25.82
CA PRO A 376 1.27 -7.56 25.05
C PRO A 376 0.04 -6.76 24.58
N MET A 377 -0.45 -7.11 23.39
CA MET A 377 -1.60 -6.57 22.65
C MET A 377 -1.44 -5.15 22.08
N PRO A 378 -2.20 -4.76 21.03
CA PRO A 378 -2.17 -3.42 20.46
C PRO A 378 -2.77 -2.45 21.47
N LEU A 379 -1.94 -1.96 22.39
CA LEU A 379 -2.32 -0.91 23.32
C LEU A 379 -2.45 0.38 22.52
N LEU A 380 -3.58 1.08 22.68
CA LEU A 380 -3.67 2.50 22.36
C LEU A 380 -2.51 3.22 23.07
N ASN A 381 -1.94 4.30 22.55
CA ASN A 381 -1.00 5.10 23.34
C ASN A 381 -1.64 6.42 23.74
N LEU A 382 -2.11 6.50 24.99
CA LEU A 382 -2.76 7.71 25.49
C LEU A 382 -1.80 8.90 25.57
N LYS A 383 -0.48 8.68 25.68
CA LYS A 383 0.50 9.77 25.60
C LYS A 383 0.56 10.35 24.19
N LYS A 384 0.57 9.50 23.16
CA LYS A 384 0.44 9.94 21.78
C LYS A 384 -0.90 10.67 21.57
N PHE A 385 -1.94 10.31 22.30
CA PHE A 385 -3.26 10.94 22.20
C PHE A 385 -3.25 12.36 22.78
N VAL A 386 -2.58 12.58 23.90
CA VAL A 386 -2.47 13.91 24.52
C VAL A 386 -1.32 14.77 23.99
N ALA A 387 -0.25 14.16 23.46
CA ALA A 387 0.86 14.83 22.77
C ALA A 387 1.16 14.13 21.43
N PRO A 388 0.31 14.31 20.40
CA PRO A 388 0.51 13.66 19.11
C PRO A 388 1.78 14.14 18.38
N HIS A 389 2.30 15.31 18.75
CA HIS A 389 3.58 15.84 18.27
C HIS A 389 4.82 15.11 18.85
N HIS A 390 4.67 14.39 19.96
CA HIS A 390 5.78 13.74 20.65
C HIS A 390 6.10 12.40 19.97
N PRO A 391 7.29 12.24 19.36
CA PRO A 391 7.67 10.99 18.71
C PRO A 391 7.89 9.90 19.75
N ILE A 392 7.41 8.70 19.43
CA ILE A 392 7.54 7.52 20.29
C ILE A 392 8.03 6.38 19.41
N LEU A 393 9.09 5.70 19.86
CA LEU A 393 9.70 4.59 19.14
C LEU A 393 9.48 3.28 19.90
N ARG A 394 8.84 2.31 19.25
CA ARG A 394 8.73 0.95 19.79
C ARG A 394 9.97 0.15 19.41
N VAL A 395 10.60 -0.47 20.39
CA VAL A 395 11.76 -1.33 20.18
C VAL A 395 11.33 -2.61 19.48
N THR A 396 12.08 -3.02 18.46
CA THR A 396 11.97 -4.34 17.86
C THR A 396 13.33 -4.99 17.68
N TRP A 397 13.35 -6.32 17.73
CA TRP A 397 14.58 -7.11 17.73
C TRP A 397 14.61 -8.04 16.52
N PRO A 398 15.37 -7.72 15.46
CA PRO A 398 15.57 -8.62 14.35
C PRO A 398 16.29 -9.90 14.82
N GLY A 399 15.62 -11.04 14.67
CA GLY A 399 16.28 -12.35 14.73
C GLY A 399 16.38 -13.01 16.11
N THR A 400 15.82 -12.45 17.17
CA THR A 400 15.72 -13.17 18.45
C THR A 400 14.90 -14.46 18.28
N VAL A 401 15.49 -15.62 18.60
CA VAL A 401 14.88 -16.95 18.41
C VAL A 401 13.47 -16.98 19.02
N GLY A 402 12.46 -17.18 18.17
CA GLY A 402 11.05 -17.30 18.58
C GLY A 402 10.28 -15.98 18.69
N ARG A 403 10.78 -14.86 18.13
CA ARG A 403 10.07 -13.57 18.13
C ARG A 403 9.99 -12.97 16.72
N ALA A 404 8.79 -12.57 16.29
CA ALA A 404 8.57 -11.89 15.02
C ALA A 404 8.58 -10.36 15.22
N MET A 405 9.25 -9.60 14.34
CA MET A 405 9.23 -8.13 14.36
C MET A 405 7.84 -7.57 14.02
N ARG A 406 7.04 -8.35 13.28
CA ARG A 406 5.73 -7.97 12.76
C ARG A 406 4.86 -7.28 13.80
N ASN A 407 4.71 -7.92 14.96
CA ASN A 407 3.88 -7.42 16.04
C ASN A 407 4.30 -6.00 16.46
N ASP A 408 5.59 -5.77 16.72
CA ASP A 408 6.08 -4.45 17.11
C ASP A 408 5.84 -3.40 16.01
N ILE A 409 6.06 -3.76 14.75
CA ILE A 409 5.84 -2.86 13.61
C ILE A 409 4.36 -2.50 13.48
N VAL A 410 3.47 -3.48 13.51
CA VAL A 410 2.03 -3.28 13.31
C VAL A 410 1.42 -2.50 14.46
N VAL A 411 1.77 -2.83 15.70
CA VAL A 411 1.29 -2.09 16.89
C VAL A 411 1.83 -0.66 16.88
N SER A 412 3.08 -0.47 16.48
CA SER A 412 3.67 0.87 16.34
C SER A 412 2.94 1.69 15.28
N PHE A 413 2.78 1.14 14.07
CA PHE A 413 2.07 1.79 12.97
C PHE A 413 0.61 2.12 13.32
N PHE A 414 -0.10 1.19 13.96
CA PHE A 414 -1.49 1.38 14.40
C PHE A 414 -1.64 2.63 15.27
N ASN A 415 -0.64 2.93 16.12
CA ASN A 415 -0.62 4.08 17.02
C ASN A 415 0.06 5.33 16.43
N GLY A 416 0.45 5.34 15.15
CA GLY A 416 1.17 6.47 14.57
C GLY A 416 2.55 6.69 15.21
N HIS A 417 3.17 5.63 15.73
CA HIS A 417 4.50 5.62 16.31
C HIS A 417 5.55 5.26 15.27
N GLY A 418 6.81 5.47 15.65
CA GLY A 418 7.96 4.93 14.95
C GLY A 418 8.49 3.63 15.54
N VAL A 419 9.52 3.08 14.91
CA VAL A 419 10.19 1.85 15.35
C VAL A 419 11.67 2.12 15.60
N GLU A 420 12.17 1.63 16.73
CA GLU A 420 13.60 1.52 17.01
C GLU A 420 14.05 0.09 16.74
N VAL A 421 14.91 -0.09 15.74
CA VAL A 421 15.45 -1.38 15.36
C VAL A 421 16.72 -1.66 16.13
N LEU A 422 16.69 -2.71 16.95
CA LEU A 422 17.79 -3.06 17.81
C LEU A 422 18.67 -4.17 17.21
N THR A 423 19.76 -3.76 16.56
CA THR A 423 20.64 -4.68 15.81
C THR A 423 21.81 -5.23 16.61
N MET A 424 21.87 -4.95 17.92
CA MET A 424 22.86 -5.54 18.83
C MET A 424 22.81 -7.09 18.78
N TRP A 425 21.64 -7.72 18.69
CA TRP A 425 21.47 -9.15 18.39
C TRP A 425 22.21 -9.72 17.15
N PRO A 426 23.33 -10.49 17.17
CA PRO A 426 23.76 -11.17 15.96
C PRO A 426 22.87 -12.40 15.69
N ASP A 427 21.70 -12.21 15.08
CA ASP A 427 21.03 -13.32 14.39
C ASP A 427 20.20 -12.87 13.18
N ARG A 428 20.33 -13.65 12.11
CA ARG A 428 19.82 -13.45 10.76
C ARG A 428 18.71 -14.46 10.48
N HIS A 429 17.74 -14.59 11.38
CA HIS A 429 16.63 -15.52 11.14
C HIS A 429 15.95 -15.18 9.80
N PRO A 430 15.79 -16.15 8.86
CA PRO A 430 15.26 -15.86 7.54
C PRO A 430 13.87 -15.20 7.55
N ARG A 431 13.03 -15.55 8.54
CA ARG A 431 11.70 -14.93 8.74
C ARG A 431 11.79 -13.42 8.97
N SER A 432 12.81 -12.91 9.67
CA SER A 432 12.98 -11.46 9.88
C SER A 432 13.16 -10.70 8.57
N ARG A 433 13.68 -11.35 7.52
CA ARG A 433 13.83 -10.72 6.20
C ARG A 433 12.49 -10.44 5.52
N GLN A 434 11.47 -11.23 5.82
CA GLN A 434 10.13 -11.10 5.24
C GLN A 434 9.32 -9.97 5.90
N GLU A 435 9.77 -9.45 7.05
CA GLU A 435 9.07 -8.40 7.80
C GLU A 435 9.60 -6.99 7.50
N TRP A 436 10.78 -6.85 6.88
CA TRP A 436 11.31 -5.53 6.48
C TRP A 436 10.40 -4.76 5.52
N PRO A 437 9.76 -5.38 4.50
CA PRO A 437 8.82 -4.67 3.64
C PRO A 437 7.62 -4.09 4.38
N ILE A 438 7.20 -4.72 5.49
CA ILE A 438 6.11 -4.22 6.34
C ILE A 438 6.54 -2.96 7.07
N LEU A 439 7.76 -2.94 7.63
CA LEU A 439 8.33 -1.73 8.21
C LEU A 439 8.51 -0.63 7.16
N ALA A 440 9.01 -0.95 5.97
CA ALA A 440 9.17 0.00 4.88
C ALA A 440 7.84 0.68 4.50
N ARG A 441 6.76 -0.10 4.32
CA ARG A 441 5.42 0.42 4.02
C ARG A 441 4.87 1.28 5.16
N ALA A 442 5.03 0.85 6.41
CA ALA A 442 4.59 1.62 7.58
C ALA A 442 5.30 2.99 7.64
N LEU A 443 6.63 3.01 7.49
CA LEU A 443 7.42 4.24 7.54
C LEU A 443 7.10 5.20 6.39
N ASP A 444 6.89 4.69 5.17
CA ASP A 444 6.47 5.49 4.01
C ASP A 444 5.13 6.20 4.29
N ILE A 445 4.12 5.46 4.78
CA ILE A 445 2.81 6.04 5.13
C ILE A 445 2.93 7.06 6.27
N LEU A 446 3.69 6.76 7.32
CA LEU A 446 3.89 7.67 8.46
C LEU A 446 4.54 8.98 8.01
N ARG A 447 5.58 8.92 7.17
CA ARG A 447 6.32 10.11 6.68
C ARG A 447 5.49 10.98 5.74
N LEU A 448 4.72 10.36 4.85
CA LEU A 448 3.88 11.07 3.88
C LEU A 448 2.61 11.67 4.49
N ASN A 449 2.22 11.23 5.69
CA ASN A 449 0.98 11.67 6.36
C ASN A 449 1.22 12.18 7.78
N ARG A 450 2.40 12.74 8.05
CA ARG A 450 2.80 13.33 9.33
C ARG A 450 1.77 14.31 9.90
N GLU A 451 1.14 15.13 9.06
CA GLU A 451 0.09 16.06 9.52
C GLU A 451 -1.08 15.33 10.21
N CYS A 452 -1.44 14.14 9.75
CA CYS A 452 -2.52 13.35 10.33
C CYS A 452 -2.08 12.71 11.66
N PHE A 453 -0.86 12.17 11.70
CA PHE A 453 -0.31 11.49 12.89
C PHE A 453 0.17 12.43 13.99
N THR A 454 0.18 13.74 13.75
CA THR A 454 0.48 14.78 14.74
C THR A 454 -0.74 15.63 15.10
N SER A 455 -1.91 15.29 14.55
CA SER A 455 -3.17 15.98 14.80
C SER A 455 -3.74 15.69 16.19
N ASN A 456 -4.23 16.73 16.86
CA ASN A 456 -4.99 16.61 18.11
C ASN A 456 -6.42 16.09 17.89
N ALA A 457 -6.85 15.93 16.63
CA ALA A 457 -8.15 15.38 16.28
C ALA A 457 -8.15 13.85 16.13
N TRP A 458 -7.07 13.18 16.54
CA TRP A 458 -7.02 11.71 16.56
C TRP A 458 -8.22 11.13 17.30
N GLU A 459 -8.94 10.22 16.64
CA GLU A 459 -10.04 9.45 17.21
C GLU A 459 -9.64 7.96 17.25
N PRO A 460 -9.20 7.46 18.41
CA PRO A 460 -8.77 6.08 18.54
C PRO A 460 -9.94 5.10 18.56
N LEU A 461 -9.69 3.87 18.10
CA LEU A 461 -10.62 2.74 18.09
C LEU A 461 -11.92 3.04 17.33
N ALA A 462 -11.83 3.76 16.20
CA ALA A 462 -12.93 4.06 15.30
C ALA A 462 -13.74 2.78 15.00
N PRO A 463 -15.08 2.88 14.94
CA PRO A 463 -15.93 1.70 14.79
C PRO A 463 -15.67 1.00 13.44
N THR A 464 -15.76 -0.33 13.46
CA THR A 464 -15.61 -1.20 12.30
C THR A 464 -16.75 -2.22 12.27
N GLU A 465 -17.12 -2.69 11.08
CA GLU A 465 -18.13 -3.74 10.89
C GLU A 465 -17.62 -5.12 11.33
N ASP A 466 -16.29 -5.32 11.36
CA ASP A 466 -15.64 -6.51 11.89
C ASP A 466 -14.80 -6.15 13.11
N ILE A 467 -15.26 -6.58 14.29
CA ILE A 467 -14.61 -6.35 15.59
C ILE A 467 -13.18 -6.91 15.68
N ARG A 468 -12.81 -7.84 14.78
CA ARG A 468 -11.45 -8.42 14.69
C ARG A 468 -10.49 -7.52 13.92
N VAL A 469 -10.95 -6.40 13.40
CA VAL A 469 -10.09 -5.38 12.80
C VAL A 469 -10.32 -4.07 13.54
N TRP A 470 -9.29 -3.60 14.23
CA TRP A 470 -9.35 -2.33 14.95
C TRP A 470 -8.92 -1.21 14.02
N ALA A 471 -9.54 -0.03 14.16
CA ALA A 471 -9.20 1.15 13.38
C ALA A 471 -8.89 2.34 14.28
N ASN A 472 -7.89 3.15 13.93
CA ASN A 472 -7.71 4.49 14.48
C ASN A 472 -7.92 5.51 13.36
N ARG A 473 -8.66 6.59 13.62
CA ARG A 473 -8.92 7.66 12.65
C ARG A 473 -8.04 8.87 12.94
N TRP A 474 -7.26 9.30 11.96
CA TRP A 474 -6.27 10.37 12.04
C TRP A 474 -6.64 11.51 11.07
N PRO A 475 -7.42 12.51 11.51
CA PRO A 475 -7.84 13.60 10.65
C PRO A 475 -6.71 14.61 10.45
N GLY A 476 -6.38 14.90 9.19
CA GLY A 476 -5.54 16.01 8.77
C GLY A 476 -6.37 17.23 8.34
N ALA A 477 -5.72 18.20 7.71
CA ALA A 477 -6.40 19.41 7.25
C ALA A 477 -7.27 19.16 6.01
N ALA A 478 -6.79 18.34 5.07
CA ALA A 478 -7.46 18.06 3.80
C ALA A 478 -7.85 16.58 3.61
N LYS A 479 -7.24 15.67 4.38
CA LYS A 479 -7.37 14.21 4.24
C LYS A 479 -7.56 13.56 5.61
N THR A 480 -8.04 12.32 5.64
CA THR A 480 -8.10 11.50 6.85
C THR A 480 -7.42 10.16 6.61
N ILE A 481 -6.57 9.73 7.52
CA ILE A 481 -5.93 8.41 7.47
C ILE A 481 -6.55 7.50 8.53
N TYR A 482 -6.85 6.27 8.16
CA TYR A 482 -7.23 5.21 9.07
C TYR A 482 -6.11 4.19 9.14
N THR A 483 -5.57 3.94 10.33
CA THR A 483 -4.66 2.80 10.56
C THR A 483 -5.46 1.62 11.07
N LEU A 484 -5.17 0.44 10.56
CA LEU A 484 -5.90 -0.79 10.87
C LEU A 484 -4.98 -1.82 11.51
N CYS A 485 -5.52 -2.58 12.45
CA CYS A 485 -4.86 -3.70 13.11
C CYS A 485 -5.80 -4.91 13.08
N GLY A 486 -5.55 -5.82 12.14
CA GLY A 486 -6.25 -7.10 12.05
C GLY A 486 -5.71 -8.09 13.08
N THR A 487 -6.61 -8.68 13.86
CA THR A 487 -6.31 -9.65 14.91
C THR A 487 -6.71 -11.08 14.54
N ASP A 488 -7.25 -11.29 13.34
CA ASP A 488 -7.62 -12.59 12.81
C ASP A 488 -6.46 -13.20 11.99
N PRO A 489 -5.93 -14.38 12.35
CA PRO A 489 -4.94 -15.09 11.55
C PRO A 489 -5.36 -15.37 10.10
N ASP A 490 -6.67 -15.55 9.84
CA ASP A 490 -7.20 -15.75 8.49
C ASP A 490 -7.34 -14.42 7.72
N GLY A 491 -7.16 -13.30 8.41
CA GLY A 491 -7.34 -11.95 7.90
C GLY A 491 -8.81 -11.54 7.79
N HIS A 492 -9.06 -10.46 7.06
CA HIS A 492 -10.40 -9.93 6.81
C HIS A 492 -10.60 -9.66 5.32
N ARG A 493 -11.81 -9.92 4.81
CA ARG A 493 -12.23 -9.57 3.45
C ARG A 493 -13.70 -9.17 3.45
N GLY A 494 -13.99 -7.98 2.96
CA GLY A 494 -15.36 -7.48 2.81
C GLY A 494 -15.55 -6.12 3.46
N ALA A 495 -16.80 -5.82 3.77
CA ALA A 495 -17.24 -4.59 4.40
C ALA A 495 -16.58 -4.36 5.77
N LEU A 496 -16.03 -3.16 6.00
CA LEU A 496 -15.36 -2.84 7.26
C LEU A 496 -15.64 -1.44 7.82
N LEU A 497 -15.64 -0.38 6.99
CA LEU A 497 -15.83 0.99 7.48
C LEU A 497 -17.08 1.59 6.85
N ARG A 498 -17.93 2.20 7.68
CA ARG A 498 -19.00 3.09 7.26
C ARG A 498 -18.60 4.53 7.50
N LEU A 499 -18.65 5.33 6.46
CA LEU A 499 -18.34 6.76 6.51
C LEU A 499 -19.52 7.54 5.94
N ALA A 500 -19.77 8.77 6.41
CA ALA A 500 -20.78 9.61 5.78
C ALA A 500 -20.45 9.80 4.28
N HIS A 501 -21.46 9.67 3.42
CA HIS A 501 -21.25 9.82 1.98
C HIS A 501 -20.79 11.24 1.65
N ASP A 502 -19.64 11.35 1.00
CA ASP A 502 -19.09 12.62 0.55
C ASP A 502 -18.54 12.49 -0.87
N PRO A 503 -19.22 13.05 -1.89
CA PRO A 503 -18.80 12.92 -3.28
C PRO A 503 -17.51 13.69 -3.60
N SER A 504 -17.04 14.57 -2.69
CA SER A 504 -15.80 15.34 -2.87
C SER A 504 -14.53 14.54 -2.55
N VAL A 505 -14.68 13.38 -1.92
CA VAL A 505 -13.55 12.51 -1.54
C VAL A 505 -13.58 11.19 -2.30
N HIS A 506 -12.44 10.50 -2.25
CA HIS A 506 -12.28 9.12 -2.64
C HIS A 506 -11.46 8.33 -1.62
N TYR A 507 -11.50 7.02 -1.75
CA TYR A 507 -10.98 6.09 -0.76
C TYR A 507 -9.89 5.23 -1.38
N VAL A 508 -8.76 5.09 -0.69
CA VAL A 508 -7.62 4.31 -1.19
C VAL A 508 -7.08 3.43 -0.07
N ASP A 509 -6.92 2.13 -0.33
CA ASP A 509 -6.12 1.23 0.48
C ASP A 509 -4.65 1.61 0.28
N LEU A 510 -4.12 2.45 1.17
CA LEU A 510 -2.74 2.93 1.12
C LEU A 510 -1.73 1.83 1.44
N TRP A 511 -2.15 0.75 2.10
CA TRP A 511 -1.27 -0.37 2.40
C TRP A 511 -0.94 -1.17 1.15
N ARG A 512 -1.95 -1.38 0.30
CA ARG A 512 -1.87 -2.18 -0.94
C ARG A 512 -1.87 -1.35 -2.22
N TYR A 513 -1.97 -0.02 -2.11
CA TYR A 513 -2.22 0.92 -3.20
C TYR A 513 -3.33 0.45 -4.14
N ARG A 514 -4.56 0.41 -3.63
CA ARG A 514 -5.75 0.11 -4.45
C ARG A 514 -6.84 1.13 -4.19
N GLU A 515 -7.48 1.61 -5.24
CA GLU A 515 -8.69 2.41 -5.10
C GLU A 515 -9.80 1.55 -4.50
N ILE A 516 -10.56 2.12 -3.56
CA ILE A 516 -11.69 1.48 -2.92
C ILE A 516 -12.95 2.13 -3.48
N GLU A 517 -13.70 1.37 -4.28
CA GLU A 517 -15.04 1.80 -4.69
C GLU A 517 -16.01 1.62 -3.51
N PRO A 518 -16.62 2.71 -3.00
CA PRO A 518 -17.57 2.61 -1.91
C PRO A 518 -18.89 2.00 -2.40
N VAL A 519 -19.60 1.30 -1.51
CA VAL A 519 -20.99 0.89 -1.72
C VAL A 519 -21.90 1.87 -0.96
N PRO A 520 -22.65 2.76 -1.64
CA PRO A 520 -23.50 3.71 -0.95
C PRO A 520 -24.72 3.01 -0.31
N GLU A 521 -24.92 3.21 0.99
CA GLU A 521 -26.01 2.66 1.79
C GLU A 521 -26.55 3.73 2.76
N ASP A 522 -27.84 4.08 2.68
CA ASP A 522 -28.52 4.96 3.64
C ASP A 522 -27.84 6.32 3.95
N GLY A 523 -27.11 6.89 2.97
CA GLY A 523 -26.39 8.16 3.13
C GLY A 523 -24.96 8.00 3.67
N GLU A 524 -24.50 6.77 3.80
CA GLU A 524 -23.13 6.38 4.13
C GLU A 524 -22.48 5.65 2.95
N ASP A 525 -21.15 5.68 2.90
CA ASP A 525 -20.32 4.88 2.02
C ASP A 525 -19.74 3.70 2.82
N LEU A 526 -20.13 2.49 2.42
CA LEU A 526 -19.60 1.26 2.97
C LEU A 526 -18.34 0.86 2.22
N LEU A 527 -17.20 0.88 2.90
CA LEU A 527 -15.90 0.54 2.35
C LEU A 527 -15.60 -0.93 2.59
N SER A 528 -15.33 -1.64 1.50
CA SER A 528 -14.84 -3.02 1.54
C SER A 528 -13.34 -3.07 1.30
N LEU A 529 -12.61 -3.83 2.11
CA LEU A 529 -11.17 -4.00 1.94
C LEU A 529 -10.71 -5.41 2.31
N ARG A 530 -9.41 -5.63 2.16
CA ARG A 530 -8.72 -6.82 2.59
C ARG A 530 -7.61 -6.48 3.58
N VAL A 531 -7.67 -7.05 4.76
CA VAL A 531 -6.53 -7.13 5.70
C VAL A 531 -5.97 -8.54 5.58
N GLU A 532 -4.67 -8.67 5.31
CA GLU A 532 -4.07 -9.99 5.09
C GLU A 532 -4.11 -10.85 6.35
N GLY A 533 -4.18 -12.16 6.20
CA GLY A 533 -3.93 -13.08 7.31
C GLY A 533 -2.45 -13.15 7.65
N TYR A 534 -2.13 -13.80 8.76
CA TYR A 534 -0.77 -14.05 9.21
C TYR A 534 -0.67 -15.47 9.77
N GLU A 535 0.52 -16.05 9.70
CA GLU A 535 0.79 -17.33 10.35
C GLU A 535 1.02 -17.09 11.85
N PRO A 536 0.16 -17.63 12.75
CA PRO A 536 0.36 -17.47 14.19
C PRO A 536 1.74 -17.94 14.63
N GLY A 537 2.43 -17.12 15.42
CA GLY A 537 3.79 -17.39 15.89
C GLY A 537 3.97 -18.74 16.61
N VAL A 538 5.10 -19.40 16.34
CA VAL A 538 5.62 -20.57 17.08
C VAL A 538 6.90 -20.10 17.78
N GLY A 539 6.85 -19.76 19.07
CA GLY A 539 7.96 -19.11 19.78
C GLY A 539 7.87 -19.17 21.31
N ILE A 540 9.00 -18.94 22.00
CA ILE A 540 9.21 -19.24 23.45
C ILE A 540 8.38 -18.33 24.38
N ASN A 541 7.92 -17.17 23.87
CA ASN A 541 6.93 -16.30 24.53
C ASN A 541 5.57 -16.45 23.83
N ILE A 542 4.95 -17.60 24.02
CA ILE A 542 3.55 -17.88 23.64
C ILE A 542 2.68 -16.85 24.38
N GLY A 543 1.97 -15.97 23.64
CA GLY A 543 1.12 -14.93 24.26
C GLY A 543 0.98 -13.61 23.51
N THR A 544 1.82 -13.29 22.51
CA THR A 544 1.61 -12.13 21.63
C THR A 544 1.06 -12.61 20.30
N GLY A 545 -0.23 -12.39 20.02
CA GLY A 545 -0.76 -12.58 18.67
C GLY A 545 0.07 -11.79 17.67
N ASP A 546 0.41 -12.40 16.54
CA ASP A 546 0.85 -11.62 15.38
C ASP A 546 -0.35 -10.75 14.92
N PHE A 547 -0.09 -9.62 14.28
CA PHE A 547 -1.15 -8.74 13.77
C PHE A 547 -0.92 -8.44 12.30
N SER A 548 -1.99 -8.06 11.61
CA SER A 548 -1.91 -7.58 10.25
C SER A 548 -2.17 -6.09 10.16
N PRO A 549 -1.27 -5.33 9.52
CA PRO A 549 -1.50 -3.92 9.27
C PRO A 549 -2.49 -3.73 8.13
N GLY A 550 -3.19 -2.62 8.15
CA GLY A 550 -3.91 -2.08 7.00
C GLY A 550 -3.98 -0.56 7.10
N CYS A 551 -4.26 0.11 6.00
CA CYS A 551 -4.39 1.56 6.00
C CYS A 551 -5.34 2.04 4.92
N ILE A 552 -6.31 2.87 5.29
CA ILE A 552 -7.22 3.53 4.35
C ILE A 552 -6.94 5.03 4.40
N GLY A 553 -6.78 5.65 3.24
CA GLY A 553 -6.78 7.10 3.09
C GLY A 553 -8.10 7.57 2.51
N VAL A 554 -8.66 8.62 3.12
CA VAL A 554 -9.77 9.41 2.60
C VAL A 554 -9.17 10.71 2.08
N PHE A 555 -9.11 10.85 0.76
CA PHE A 555 -8.44 11.97 0.10
C PHE A 555 -9.45 12.84 -0.65
N PRO A 556 -9.19 14.16 -0.77
CA PRO A 556 -9.94 15.00 -1.69
C PRO A 556 -9.68 14.53 -3.13
N ARG A 557 -10.69 14.60 -4.01
CA ARG A 557 -10.51 14.29 -5.44
C ARG A 557 -9.78 15.42 -6.17
N VAL A 558 -8.46 15.50 -5.99
CA VAL A 558 -7.60 16.53 -6.61
C VAL A 558 -7.04 16.02 -7.93
N LEU A 559 -6.57 14.78 -7.95
CA LEU A 559 -5.99 14.12 -9.11
C LEU A 559 -7.04 13.40 -9.95
N ASP A 560 -6.98 13.64 -11.26
CA ASP A 560 -7.61 12.78 -12.26
C ASP A 560 -6.50 12.16 -13.10
N ALA A 561 -6.11 10.92 -12.76
CA ALA A 561 -5.10 10.16 -13.48
C ALA A 561 -5.77 9.09 -14.35
N ARG A 562 -5.49 9.12 -15.66
CA ARG A 562 -6.06 8.17 -16.62
C ARG A 562 -5.00 7.71 -17.60
N LEU A 563 -5.19 6.52 -18.14
CA LEU A 563 -4.46 6.07 -19.31
C LEU A 563 -5.23 6.42 -20.57
N ASP A 564 -4.57 7.15 -21.46
CA ASP A 564 -4.89 7.15 -22.88
C ASP A 564 -3.81 6.33 -23.59
N LEU A 565 -4.10 5.04 -23.79
CA LEU A 565 -3.14 4.05 -24.29
C LEU A 565 -1.89 3.99 -23.39
N GLU A 566 -0.70 4.29 -23.92
CA GLU A 566 0.58 4.31 -23.18
C GLU A 566 0.86 5.64 -22.45
N MET A 567 0.01 6.65 -22.67
CA MET A 567 0.15 7.96 -22.06
C MET A 567 -0.63 8.00 -20.75
N LEU A 568 0.10 8.16 -19.65
CA LEU A 568 -0.49 8.57 -18.39
C LEU A 568 -0.80 10.07 -18.46
N CYS A 569 -2.07 10.40 -18.48
CA CYS A 569 -2.58 11.76 -18.39
C CYS A 569 -3.02 12.04 -16.95
N VAL A 570 -2.37 12.98 -16.28
CA VAL A 570 -2.71 13.43 -14.93
C VAL A 570 -3.17 14.89 -14.98
N ARG A 571 -4.34 15.17 -14.42
CA ARG A 571 -4.91 16.52 -14.30
C ARG A 571 -5.17 16.91 -12.86
N GLY A 572 -5.24 18.22 -12.62
CA GLY A 572 -5.63 18.82 -11.34
C GLY A 572 -4.50 18.97 -10.32
N ALA A 573 -3.29 18.53 -10.66
CA ALA A 573 -2.13 18.64 -9.77
C ALA A 573 -1.75 20.09 -9.44
N ASP A 574 -2.04 21.04 -10.33
CA ASP A 574 -1.79 22.48 -10.13
C ASP A 574 -2.59 23.10 -8.98
N ALA A 575 -3.60 22.40 -8.45
CA ALA A 575 -4.27 22.77 -7.20
C ALA A 575 -3.31 22.79 -5.99
N VAL A 576 -2.14 22.15 -6.09
CA VAL A 576 -1.08 22.15 -5.08
C VAL A 576 0.14 22.92 -5.62
N PRO A 577 0.26 24.23 -5.32
CA PRO A 577 1.40 25.03 -5.74
C PRO A 577 2.72 24.45 -5.23
N ASP A 578 3.75 24.48 -6.08
CA ASP A 578 5.07 23.90 -5.81
C ASP A 578 5.02 22.41 -5.40
N GLY A 579 3.92 21.73 -5.72
CA GLY A 579 3.76 20.30 -5.49
C GLY A 579 4.60 19.46 -6.45
N THR A 580 4.76 18.19 -6.10
CA THR A 580 5.46 17.20 -6.92
C THR A 580 4.56 15.99 -7.14
N LEU A 581 4.40 15.59 -8.40
CA LEU A 581 3.83 14.30 -8.76
C LEU A 581 4.93 13.23 -8.73
N GLU A 582 4.69 12.15 -8.02
CA GLU A 582 5.46 10.92 -8.10
C GLU A 582 4.65 9.86 -8.83
N VAL A 583 5.23 9.28 -9.88
CA VAL A 583 4.65 8.14 -10.60
C VAL A 583 5.49 6.91 -10.33
N TRP A 584 4.85 5.92 -9.72
CA TRP A 584 5.43 4.65 -9.34
C TRP A 584 4.77 3.50 -10.10
N LEU A 585 5.49 2.39 -10.22
CA LEU A 585 4.90 1.08 -10.52
C LEU A 585 4.47 0.41 -9.19
N ASP A 586 3.57 -0.58 -9.26
CA ASP A 586 2.80 -1.25 -8.16
C ASP A 586 3.60 -1.60 -6.90
N ASP A 587 4.92 -1.70 -7.01
CA ASP A 587 5.83 -1.97 -5.93
C ASP A 587 6.46 -0.68 -5.40
N VAL A 588 5.66 0.20 -4.76
CA VAL A 588 6.23 1.40 -4.13
C VAL A 588 7.13 0.96 -2.98
N ARG A 589 8.42 0.90 -3.24
CA ARG A 589 9.44 0.45 -2.30
C ARG A 589 10.60 1.42 -2.23
N PRO A 590 11.31 1.46 -1.10
CA PRO A 590 12.47 2.33 -0.95
C PRO A 590 13.66 2.02 -1.87
N ASP A 591 13.73 0.81 -2.43
CA ASP A 591 14.76 0.39 -3.40
C ASP A 591 14.41 0.75 -4.86
N THR A 592 13.26 1.38 -5.08
CA THR A 592 12.80 1.85 -6.39
C THR A 592 12.73 3.38 -6.40
N GLU A 593 12.95 4.00 -7.56
CA GLU A 593 12.80 5.45 -7.72
C GLU A 593 11.57 5.78 -8.56
N PRO A 594 10.72 6.72 -8.13
CA PRO A 594 9.60 7.19 -8.95
C PRO A 594 10.08 8.11 -10.06
N LEU A 595 9.28 8.23 -11.11
CA LEU A 595 9.35 9.44 -11.93
C LEU A 595 8.79 10.60 -11.11
N ARG A 596 9.60 11.65 -10.93
CA ARG A 596 9.16 12.90 -10.30
C ARG A 596 8.95 13.97 -11.36
N VAL A 597 7.78 14.61 -11.31
CA VAL A 597 7.38 15.70 -12.20
C VAL A 597 6.78 16.83 -11.38
N PRO A 598 7.07 18.11 -11.69
CA PRO A 598 6.42 19.22 -11.01
C PRO A 598 4.90 19.18 -11.21
N ALA A 599 4.15 19.49 -10.15
CA ALA A 599 2.70 19.62 -10.23
C ALA A 599 2.32 20.71 -11.26
N SER A 600 1.58 20.31 -12.30
CA SER A 600 1.17 21.16 -13.42
C SER A 600 -0.28 20.83 -13.82
N PRO A 601 -1.00 21.71 -14.53
CA PRO A 601 -2.43 21.52 -14.82
C PRO A 601 -2.74 20.25 -15.62
N ASP A 602 -1.89 19.97 -16.61
CA ASP A 602 -1.94 18.77 -17.43
C ASP A 602 -0.51 18.19 -17.48
N VAL A 603 -0.35 16.95 -17.05
CA VAL A 603 0.90 16.20 -17.11
C VAL A 603 0.66 14.95 -17.96
N GLU A 604 1.43 14.82 -19.02
CA GLU A 604 1.40 13.66 -19.91
C GLU A 604 2.74 12.93 -19.84
N ILE A 605 2.70 11.65 -19.48
CA ILE A 605 3.87 10.81 -19.33
C ILE A 605 3.74 9.59 -20.23
N ASP A 606 4.68 9.45 -21.14
CA ASP A 606 4.84 8.25 -21.96
C ASP A 606 5.43 7.14 -21.07
N LEU A 607 4.57 6.26 -20.56
CA LEU A 607 4.96 5.24 -19.58
C LEU A 607 5.95 4.25 -20.19
N PHE A 608 5.79 3.91 -21.46
CA PHE A 608 6.72 3.02 -22.15
C PHE A 608 8.11 3.65 -22.27
N ARG A 609 8.19 4.93 -22.65
CA ARG A 609 9.48 5.63 -22.71
C ARG A 609 10.14 5.77 -21.34
N GLN A 610 9.35 5.94 -20.29
CA GLN A 610 9.86 6.18 -18.95
C GLN A 610 10.28 4.89 -18.22
N PHE A 611 9.42 3.88 -18.24
CA PHE A 611 9.57 2.66 -17.44
C PHE A 611 9.83 1.40 -18.29
N GLY A 612 9.75 1.51 -19.61
CA GLY A 612 9.80 0.35 -20.50
C GLY A 612 8.52 -0.48 -20.40
N HIS A 613 8.66 -1.80 -20.57
CA HIS A 613 7.54 -2.71 -20.48
C HIS A 613 7.21 -3.03 -19.01
N THR A 614 5.99 -2.73 -18.59
CA THR A 614 5.47 -3.09 -17.26
C THR A 614 4.03 -3.60 -17.37
N ASN A 615 3.65 -4.52 -16.49
CA ASN A 615 2.25 -4.93 -16.29
C ASN A 615 1.78 -4.56 -14.88
N ASP A 616 2.55 -3.74 -14.17
CA ASP A 616 2.31 -3.35 -12.79
C ASP A 616 1.24 -2.26 -12.76
N ALA A 617 0.44 -2.18 -11.69
CA ALA A 617 -0.37 -0.99 -11.43
C ALA A 617 0.50 0.28 -11.41
N ILE A 618 -0.08 1.41 -11.77
CA ILE A 618 0.57 2.72 -11.68
C ILE A 618 0.02 3.46 -10.47
N VAL A 619 0.90 3.91 -9.57
CA VAL A 619 0.53 4.71 -8.41
C VAL A 619 1.02 6.14 -8.64
N VAL A 620 0.09 7.08 -8.72
CA VAL A 620 0.36 8.51 -8.89
C VAL A 620 0.11 9.20 -7.55
N ARG A 621 1.16 9.73 -6.93
CA ARG A 621 1.08 10.49 -5.67
C ARG A 621 1.27 11.97 -5.95
N LEU A 622 0.41 12.82 -5.41
CA LEU A 622 0.63 14.27 -5.38
C LEU A 622 1.15 14.65 -4.00
N LEU A 623 2.36 15.19 -3.94
CA LEU A 623 2.97 15.69 -2.72
C LEU A 623 2.96 17.22 -2.72
N ASP A 624 2.79 17.83 -1.56
CA ASP A 624 3.02 19.27 -1.39
C ASP A 624 4.52 19.63 -1.29
N ALA A 625 4.82 20.92 -1.17
CA ALA A 625 6.19 21.42 -1.06
C ALA A 625 6.94 20.92 0.19
N SER A 626 6.22 20.41 1.20
CA SER A 626 6.80 19.81 2.43
C SER A 626 6.97 18.29 2.33
N GLY A 627 6.55 17.69 1.20
CA GLY A 627 6.57 16.25 0.97
C GLY A 627 5.44 15.50 1.67
N GLN A 628 4.34 16.17 2.02
CA GLN A 628 3.12 15.51 2.51
C GLN A 628 2.22 15.10 1.34
N LEU A 629 1.63 13.91 1.44
CA LEU A 629 0.73 13.36 0.41
C LEU A 629 -0.60 14.12 0.39
N VAL A 630 -0.90 14.87 -0.65
CA VAL A 630 -2.18 15.57 -0.77
C VAL A 630 -3.26 14.64 -1.32
N ASP A 631 -2.92 13.87 -2.34
CA ASP A 631 -3.84 12.96 -3.01
C ASP A 631 -3.06 11.82 -3.70
N VAL A 632 -3.74 10.72 -4.00
CA VAL A 632 -3.21 9.56 -4.71
C VAL A 632 -4.25 8.99 -5.66
N ALA A 633 -3.82 8.69 -6.88
CA ALA A 633 -4.59 7.95 -7.86
C ALA A 633 -3.88 6.63 -8.19
N VAL A 634 -4.64 5.55 -8.31
CA VAL A 634 -4.11 4.22 -8.63
C VAL A 634 -4.75 3.75 -9.92
N ILE A 635 -3.92 3.48 -10.93
CA ILE A 635 -4.36 2.84 -12.16
C ILE A 635 -4.00 1.36 -12.05
N PRO A 636 -4.99 0.46 -11.99
CA PRO A 636 -4.71 -0.93 -11.65
C PRO A 636 -4.05 -1.67 -12.82
N GLU A 637 -3.28 -2.71 -12.53
CA GLU A 637 -2.50 -3.52 -13.49
C GLU A 637 -3.28 -3.97 -14.73
N GLU A 638 -4.57 -4.28 -14.57
CA GLU A 638 -5.46 -4.66 -15.67
C GLU A 638 -5.60 -3.58 -16.75
N SER A 639 -5.42 -2.32 -16.39
CA SER A 639 -5.45 -1.18 -17.31
C SER A 639 -4.14 -0.98 -18.08
N VAL A 640 -3.04 -1.63 -17.66
CA VAL A 640 -1.65 -1.35 -18.12
C VAL A 640 -1.10 -2.42 -19.11
N ARG A 641 -1.82 -3.53 -19.34
CA ARG A 641 -1.28 -4.77 -19.94
C ARG A 641 -0.81 -4.71 -21.40
N PHE A 642 -1.17 -3.68 -22.16
CA PHE A 642 -0.70 -3.51 -23.53
C PHE A 642 -0.41 -2.05 -23.83
N PHE A 643 0.83 -1.76 -24.22
CA PHE A 643 1.21 -0.44 -24.73
C PHE A 643 1.06 -0.44 -26.23
N ARG A 644 0.52 0.65 -26.78
CA ARG A 644 0.63 0.91 -28.20
C ARG A 644 2.07 1.33 -28.48
N ILE A 645 2.72 0.72 -29.47
CA ILE A 645 4.08 1.12 -29.87
C ILE A 645 4.04 2.09 -31.04
N ASP A 646 2.98 2.05 -31.85
CA ASP A 646 2.85 2.90 -33.02
C ASP A 646 2.05 4.18 -32.74
N LYS A 647 2.73 5.33 -32.78
CA LYS A 647 2.02 6.60 -32.92
C LYS A 647 1.36 6.62 -34.30
N PRO A 648 0.11 7.14 -34.45
CA PRO A 648 -0.45 7.43 -35.75
C PRO A 648 0.58 8.26 -36.53
N SER A 649 1.21 7.65 -37.53
CA SER A 649 2.15 8.37 -38.38
C SER A 649 1.33 9.24 -39.32
N THR A 650 1.65 10.52 -39.42
CA THR A 650 1.12 11.35 -40.49
C THR A 650 1.96 11.10 -41.74
N THR A 651 1.32 11.08 -42.91
CA THR A 651 2.06 11.08 -44.17
C THR A 651 2.89 12.35 -44.28
N GLU A 652 4.13 12.25 -44.76
CA GLU A 652 4.95 13.43 -45.06
C GLU A 652 4.16 14.38 -45.97
N THR A 653 4.19 15.68 -45.66
CA THR A 653 3.47 16.72 -46.42
C THR A 653 4.03 16.81 -47.83
N ALA A 654 3.48 15.99 -48.73
CA ALA A 654 3.73 16.12 -50.15
C ALA A 654 3.12 17.45 -50.64
N ASP A 655 3.84 18.18 -51.49
CA ASP A 655 3.45 19.47 -52.12
C ASP A 655 2.14 19.43 -52.95
N THR A 656 1.38 18.34 -52.90
CA THR A 656 0.13 18.16 -53.65
C THR A 656 -0.96 17.56 -52.76
N ASN A 657 -2.04 18.33 -52.53
CA ASN A 657 -3.32 17.90 -51.92
C ASN A 657 -4.09 16.88 -52.79
N SER A 658 -3.40 16.04 -53.56
CA SER A 658 -4.00 15.01 -54.40
C SER A 658 -3.48 13.63 -53.96
N PRO A 659 -4.37 12.63 -53.85
CA PRO A 659 -3.94 11.28 -53.52
C PRO A 659 -3.21 10.64 -54.70
N PRO A 660 -2.35 9.63 -54.45
CA PRO A 660 -1.91 8.71 -55.49
C PRO A 660 -3.11 8.09 -56.24
N PRO A 661 -2.94 7.68 -57.52
CA PRO A 661 -3.98 7.01 -58.28
C PRO A 661 -4.54 5.78 -57.53
N GLY A 662 -5.86 5.56 -57.60
CA GLY A 662 -6.51 4.37 -57.02
C GLY A 662 -7.10 4.54 -55.61
N MET A 663 -6.93 5.70 -54.98
CA MET A 663 -7.55 6.00 -53.68
C MET A 663 -8.93 6.66 -53.81
N ILE A 664 -9.77 6.46 -52.80
CA ILE A 664 -11.08 7.11 -52.63
C ILE A 664 -11.02 8.02 -51.41
N ARG A 665 -11.68 9.18 -51.50
CA ARG A 665 -11.83 10.12 -50.39
C ARG A 665 -12.85 9.59 -49.37
N ILE A 666 -12.43 9.50 -48.12
CA ILE A 666 -13.28 9.23 -46.97
C ILE A 666 -13.52 10.57 -46.25
N PRO A 667 -14.79 11.02 -46.10
CA PRO A 667 -15.08 12.31 -45.48
C PRO A 667 -14.76 12.29 -43.98
N ALA A 668 -14.49 13.47 -43.41
CA ALA A 668 -14.38 13.64 -41.97
C ALA A 668 -15.72 13.29 -41.29
N GLY A 669 -15.68 12.72 -40.09
CA GLY A 669 -16.88 12.39 -39.35
C GLY A 669 -16.63 11.77 -37.98
N SER A 670 -17.70 11.69 -37.21
CA SER A 670 -17.75 11.07 -35.88
C SER A 670 -18.50 9.75 -35.93
N TYR A 671 -18.00 8.71 -35.26
CA TYR A 671 -18.77 7.46 -35.09
C TYR A 671 -18.37 6.73 -33.80
N GLU A 672 -19.17 5.74 -33.41
CA GLU A 672 -18.85 4.86 -32.29
C GLU A 672 -17.96 3.71 -32.76
N PHE A 673 -16.67 3.81 -32.46
CA PHE A 673 -15.73 2.72 -32.66
C PHE A 673 -16.02 1.62 -31.64
N PHE A 674 -16.26 0.42 -32.15
CA PHE A 674 -16.55 -0.74 -31.33
C PHE A 674 -15.91 -1.98 -31.92
N VAL A 675 -15.24 -2.76 -31.08
CA VAL A 675 -14.56 -3.98 -31.51
C VAL A 675 -14.91 -5.14 -30.59
N GLU A 676 -15.19 -6.28 -31.21
CA GLU A 676 -15.32 -7.56 -30.53
C GLU A 676 -14.09 -8.41 -30.84
N MET A 677 -13.51 -9.01 -29.80
CA MET A 677 -12.52 -10.07 -29.97
C MET A 677 -13.19 -11.28 -30.59
N ALA A 678 -12.82 -11.62 -31.84
CA ALA A 678 -13.27 -12.86 -32.45
C ALA A 678 -12.89 -14.05 -31.54
N GLN A 679 -13.80 -15.01 -31.33
CA GLN A 679 -13.56 -16.14 -30.43
C GLN A 679 -12.27 -16.91 -30.79
N VAL A 680 -11.18 -16.59 -30.10
CA VAL A 680 -9.94 -17.36 -30.11
C VAL A 680 -9.90 -18.30 -28.91
N PRO A 681 -9.51 -19.56 -29.09
CA PRO A 681 -9.28 -20.52 -28.00
C PRO A 681 -8.09 -20.13 -27.13
N TRP A 682 -7.15 -19.36 -27.67
CA TRP A 682 -6.09 -18.68 -26.94
C TRP A 682 -6.42 -17.19 -26.89
N GLN A 683 -7.26 -16.80 -25.93
CA GLN A 683 -7.41 -15.38 -25.61
C GLN A 683 -6.14 -14.93 -24.88
N PRO A 684 -5.55 -13.78 -25.24
CA PRO A 684 -4.51 -13.16 -24.42
C PRO A 684 -5.02 -13.04 -22.98
N THR A 685 -4.16 -13.35 -22.03
CA THR A 685 -4.52 -13.79 -20.68
C THR A 685 -5.34 -12.82 -19.83
N TRP A 686 -5.49 -11.56 -20.23
CA TRP A 686 -6.26 -10.54 -19.50
C TRP A 686 -7.76 -10.87 -19.37
N ILE A 687 -8.36 -11.58 -20.32
CA ILE A 687 -9.74 -12.10 -20.19
C ILE A 687 -9.77 -13.45 -19.44
N SER A 688 -8.71 -14.26 -19.52
CA SER A 688 -8.71 -15.61 -18.91
C SER A 688 -8.36 -15.61 -17.42
N THR A 689 -7.67 -14.60 -16.89
CA THR A 689 -7.39 -14.46 -15.45
C THR A 689 -8.64 -14.12 -14.64
N HIS A 690 -9.71 -13.64 -15.28
CA HIS A 690 -11.02 -13.42 -14.67
C HIS A 690 -11.87 -14.70 -14.51
N ARG A 691 -11.33 -15.89 -14.80
CA ARG A 691 -12.09 -17.15 -14.68
C ARG A 691 -12.11 -17.77 -13.28
N ASN A 692 -11.55 -17.12 -12.27
CA ASN A 692 -11.76 -17.49 -10.86
C ASN A 692 -12.54 -16.40 -10.10
N THR A 693 -13.86 -16.61 -10.06
CA THR A 693 -14.81 -16.23 -9.00
C THR A 693 -14.98 -14.75 -8.61
N HIS A 694 -16.09 -14.16 -9.09
CA HIS A 694 -16.93 -13.08 -8.52
C HIS A 694 -16.94 -11.67 -9.14
N ASP A 695 -15.96 -11.25 -9.95
CA ASP A 695 -16.07 -9.93 -10.63
C ASP A 695 -16.56 -10.07 -12.08
N PRO A 696 -17.65 -9.37 -12.47
CA PRO A 696 -18.08 -9.34 -13.85
C PRO A 696 -17.06 -8.57 -14.70
N VAL A 697 -16.59 -9.19 -15.79
CA VAL A 697 -15.74 -8.52 -16.79
C VAL A 697 -16.47 -7.28 -17.31
N PRO A 698 -15.85 -6.09 -17.34
CA PRO A 698 -16.43 -4.92 -17.99
C PRO A 698 -16.71 -5.27 -19.46
N GLU A 699 -17.97 -5.23 -19.89
CA GLU A 699 -18.31 -5.39 -21.30
C GLU A 699 -17.56 -4.32 -22.12
N PRO A 700 -16.97 -4.67 -23.28
CA PRO A 700 -16.34 -3.66 -24.14
C PRO A 700 -17.36 -2.57 -24.45
N LYS A 701 -17.03 -1.31 -24.14
CA LYS A 701 -17.91 -0.16 -24.38
C LYS A 701 -17.52 0.51 -25.70
N PRO A 702 -18.48 0.94 -26.53
CA PRO A 702 -18.19 1.76 -27.71
C PRO A 702 -17.45 3.05 -27.30
N VAL A 703 -16.46 3.45 -28.10
CA VAL A 703 -15.70 4.69 -27.91
C VAL A 703 -16.03 5.64 -29.05
N ARG A 704 -16.43 6.86 -28.74
CA ARG A 704 -16.65 7.88 -29.76
C ARG A 704 -15.32 8.33 -30.36
N VAL A 705 -15.18 8.23 -31.67
CA VAL A 705 -13.98 8.65 -32.41
C VAL A 705 -14.35 9.73 -33.41
N GLU A 706 -13.54 10.78 -33.46
CA GLU A 706 -13.62 11.87 -34.44
C GLU A 706 -12.47 11.70 -35.44
N LEU A 707 -12.77 11.51 -36.72
CA LEU A 707 -11.76 11.31 -37.77
C LEU A 707 -11.74 12.51 -38.73
N PRO A 708 -10.55 13.05 -39.08
CA PRO A 708 -10.42 13.98 -40.19
C PRO A 708 -10.73 13.26 -41.51
N ALA A 709 -10.86 14.03 -42.60
CA ALA A 709 -10.98 13.44 -43.92
C ALA A 709 -9.62 12.86 -44.35
N PHE A 710 -9.66 11.74 -45.07
CA PHE A 710 -8.46 11.04 -45.53
C PHE A 710 -8.74 10.29 -46.83
N TRP A 711 -7.71 9.78 -47.48
CA TRP A 711 -7.80 8.97 -48.67
C TRP A 711 -7.47 7.51 -48.33
N MET A 712 -8.23 6.56 -48.85
CA MET A 712 -7.97 5.12 -48.68
C MET A 712 -7.89 4.41 -50.03
N ASP A 713 -6.97 3.46 -50.17
CA ASP A 713 -6.93 2.59 -51.35
C ASP A 713 -8.27 1.87 -51.56
N ARG A 714 -8.80 1.96 -52.78
CA ARG A 714 -10.04 1.27 -53.15
C ARG A 714 -9.94 -0.24 -52.95
N TYR A 715 -8.77 -0.79 -53.29
CA TYR A 715 -8.44 -2.21 -53.29
C TYR A 715 -7.26 -2.49 -52.35
N PRO A 716 -7.10 -3.73 -51.82
CA PRO A 716 -5.83 -4.16 -51.26
C PRO A 716 -4.69 -4.03 -52.28
N VAL A 717 -3.46 -3.82 -51.79
CA VAL A 717 -2.28 -3.69 -52.66
C VAL A 717 -2.08 -4.97 -53.47
N THR A 718 -1.95 -4.84 -54.78
CA THR A 718 -1.84 -5.98 -55.70
C THR A 718 -0.40 -6.49 -55.83
N ASN A 719 -0.23 -7.72 -56.34
CA ASN A 719 1.10 -8.25 -56.65
C ASN A 719 1.84 -7.38 -57.68
N ALA A 720 1.14 -6.82 -58.67
CA ALA A 720 1.75 -5.93 -59.68
C ALA A 720 2.29 -4.63 -59.06
N GLU A 721 1.52 -4.02 -58.16
CA GLU A 721 1.94 -2.81 -57.44
C GLU A 721 3.12 -3.08 -56.50
N PHE A 722 3.06 -4.17 -55.73
CA PHE A 722 4.15 -4.54 -54.83
C PHE A 722 5.42 -4.94 -55.60
N HIS A 723 5.29 -5.56 -56.78
CA HIS A 723 6.44 -5.85 -57.65
C HIS A 723 7.12 -4.57 -58.16
N ALA A 724 6.34 -3.55 -58.52
CA ALA A 724 6.89 -2.25 -58.91
C ALA A 724 7.69 -1.60 -57.76
N PHE A 725 7.21 -1.74 -56.51
CA PHE A 725 7.96 -1.32 -55.32
C PHE A 725 9.28 -2.09 -55.18
N VAL A 726 9.25 -3.43 -55.25
CA VAL A 726 10.46 -4.26 -55.10
C VAL A 726 11.51 -3.90 -56.16
N GLU A 727 11.10 -3.75 -57.42
CA GLU A 727 12.01 -3.36 -58.51
C GLU A 727 12.56 -1.94 -58.35
N ALA A 728 11.71 -0.96 -58.01
CA ALA A 728 12.10 0.44 -57.93
C ALA A 728 12.95 0.76 -56.68
N ALA A 729 12.63 0.13 -55.54
CA ALA A 729 13.30 0.40 -54.27
C ALA A 729 14.51 -0.52 -54.02
N GLY A 730 14.71 -1.57 -54.83
CA GLY A 730 15.71 -2.60 -54.55
C GLY A 730 15.44 -3.32 -53.22
N TYR A 731 14.16 -3.48 -52.85
CA TYR A 731 13.80 -3.97 -51.52
C TYR A 731 14.22 -5.44 -51.34
N LEU A 732 15.06 -5.69 -50.34
CA LEU A 732 15.60 -7.00 -49.99
C LEU A 732 16.43 -7.71 -51.09
N THR A 733 16.92 -6.99 -52.10
CA THR A 733 17.73 -7.56 -53.20
C THR A 733 19.11 -8.07 -52.77
N ASP A 734 19.63 -7.61 -51.63
CA ASP A 734 20.92 -8.04 -51.03
C ASP A 734 20.78 -8.57 -49.59
N ALA A 735 19.54 -8.85 -49.15
CA ALA A 735 19.26 -9.29 -47.78
C ALA A 735 19.65 -10.76 -47.53
N SER A 736 19.91 -11.10 -46.26
CA SER A 736 20.22 -12.47 -45.84
C SER A 736 19.04 -13.44 -46.07
N ASP A 737 19.33 -14.74 -46.13
CA ASP A 737 18.30 -15.78 -46.30
C ASP A 737 17.22 -15.71 -45.21
N VAL A 738 17.61 -15.35 -43.97
CA VAL A 738 16.68 -15.16 -42.84
C VAL A 738 15.70 -14.02 -43.12
N ALA A 739 16.18 -12.88 -43.62
CA ALA A 739 15.34 -11.74 -43.95
C ALA A 739 14.39 -12.03 -45.13
N ARG A 740 14.73 -13.01 -45.99
CA ARG A 740 13.90 -13.46 -47.11
C ARG A 740 12.98 -14.64 -46.81
N GLN A 741 13.03 -15.23 -45.62
CA GLN A 741 12.18 -16.37 -45.28
C GLN A 741 10.71 -16.05 -45.52
N ASN A 742 10.05 -16.87 -46.33
CA ASN A 742 8.67 -16.69 -46.78
C ASN A 742 8.34 -15.31 -47.42
N PHE A 743 9.31 -14.46 -47.77
CA PHE A 743 9.05 -13.19 -48.46
C PHE A 743 8.49 -13.45 -49.84
N VAL A 744 7.26 -12.98 -50.11
CA VAL A 744 6.51 -13.22 -51.36
C VAL A 744 6.67 -14.66 -51.87
N ARG A 745 6.53 -15.63 -50.95
CA ARG A 745 6.88 -17.04 -51.17
C ARG A 745 6.30 -17.66 -52.45
N HIS A 746 5.13 -17.19 -52.87
CA HIS A 746 4.43 -17.67 -54.07
C HIS A 746 5.02 -17.15 -55.38
N TRP A 747 5.89 -16.14 -55.35
CA TRP A 747 6.53 -15.59 -56.55
C TRP A 747 7.57 -16.54 -57.13
N VAL A 748 7.71 -16.50 -58.46
CA VAL A 748 8.66 -17.35 -59.21
C VAL A 748 9.69 -16.43 -59.84
N ASP A 749 10.98 -16.71 -59.59
CA ASP A 749 12.11 -15.89 -60.06
C ASP A 749 11.98 -14.40 -59.72
N GLY A 750 11.43 -14.10 -58.54
CA GLY A 750 11.21 -12.73 -58.04
C GLY A 750 10.03 -12.00 -58.67
N LYS A 751 9.14 -12.70 -59.38
CA LYS A 751 7.99 -12.11 -60.08
C LYS A 751 6.65 -12.71 -59.63
N PRO A 752 5.57 -11.92 -59.64
CA PRO A 752 4.21 -12.43 -59.47
C PRO A 752 3.92 -13.60 -60.42
N PRO A 753 3.24 -14.67 -59.96
CA PRO A 753 2.78 -15.74 -60.84
C PRO A 753 1.85 -15.18 -61.92
N ARG A 754 1.97 -15.71 -63.13
CA ARG A 754 1.13 -15.30 -64.26
C ARG A 754 -0.35 -15.53 -63.93
N GLY A 755 -1.17 -14.50 -64.08
CA GLY A 755 -2.61 -14.50 -63.76
C GLY A 755 -2.94 -14.07 -62.32
N PHE A 756 -1.93 -13.75 -61.50
CA PHE A 756 -2.10 -13.27 -60.11
C PHE A 756 -1.66 -11.80 -59.94
N GLU A 757 -1.42 -11.09 -61.04
CA GLU A 757 -0.95 -9.70 -61.03
C GLU A 757 -1.94 -8.79 -60.27
N ASP A 758 -3.25 -8.97 -60.50
CA ASP A 758 -4.34 -8.20 -59.89
C ASP A 758 -4.88 -8.82 -58.59
N HIS A 759 -4.24 -9.88 -58.08
CA HIS A 759 -4.57 -10.45 -56.77
C HIS A 759 -3.88 -9.66 -55.65
N PRO A 760 -4.43 -9.64 -54.42
CA PRO A 760 -3.76 -9.01 -53.28
C PRO A 760 -2.40 -9.67 -53.03
N VAL A 761 -1.40 -8.85 -52.72
CA VAL A 761 -0.10 -9.35 -52.27
C VAL A 761 -0.25 -9.99 -50.88
N VAL A 762 0.32 -11.18 -50.74
CA VAL A 762 0.37 -11.96 -49.49
C VAL A 762 1.81 -12.40 -49.24
N TYR A 763 2.07 -13.09 -48.12
CA TYR A 763 3.44 -13.44 -47.71
C TYR A 763 4.32 -12.18 -47.49
N VAL A 764 3.70 -11.13 -46.97
CA VAL A 764 4.32 -9.86 -46.57
C VAL A 764 4.12 -9.63 -45.07
N SER A 765 5.17 -9.23 -44.37
CA SER A 765 5.11 -8.88 -42.95
C SER A 765 4.50 -7.49 -42.75
N TYR A 766 4.23 -7.14 -41.50
CA TYR A 766 3.90 -5.77 -41.11
C TYR A 766 4.95 -4.76 -41.62
N ASP A 767 6.24 -5.07 -41.45
CA ASP A 767 7.34 -4.21 -41.89
C ASP A 767 7.43 -4.08 -43.42
N ASP A 768 7.17 -5.17 -44.15
CA ASP A 768 7.15 -5.17 -45.62
C ASP A 768 6.02 -4.24 -46.13
N ALA A 769 4.84 -4.33 -45.48
CA ALA A 769 3.67 -3.49 -45.78
C ALA A 769 3.90 -2.01 -45.44
N ALA A 770 4.48 -1.72 -44.28
CA ALA A 770 4.84 -0.37 -43.85
C ALA A 770 5.90 0.26 -44.78
N ALA A 771 6.90 -0.52 -45.21
CA ALA A 771 7.92 -0.07 -46.16
C ALA A 771 7.33 0.29 -47.53
N TYR A 772 6.43 -0.54 -48.06
CA TYR A 772 5.69 -0.22 -49.29
C TYR A 772 4.87 1.07 -49.12
N ALA A 773 4.10 1.17 -48.04
CA ALA A 773 3.24 2.32 -47.80
C ALA A 773 4.06 3.62 -47.80
N LYS A 774 5.19 3.62 -47.08
CA LYS A 774 6.13 4.75 -47.07
C LYS A 774 6.67 5.08 -48.46
N TRP A 775 7.13 4.08 -49.21
CA TRP A 775 7.64 4.28 -50.58
C TRP A 775 6.57 4.88 -51.50
N ALA A 776 5.32 4.46 -51.35
CA ALA A 776 4.19 4.96 -52.14
C ALA A 776 3.70 6.36 -51.70
N GLY A 777 4.30 6.98 -50.67
CA GLY A 777 3.84 8.24 -50.10
C GLY A 777 2.51 8.11 -49.35
N LYS A 778 2.29 6.95 -48.71
CA LYS A 778 1.09 6.53 -47.99
C LYS A 778 1.48 6.04 -46.58
N ARG A 779 0.51 5.54 -45.82
CA ARG A 779 0.68 4.82 -44.54
C ARG A 779 -0.33 3.68 -44.40
N LEU A 780 -0.17 2.84 -43.38
CA LEU A 780 -1.21 1.84 -43.03
C LEU A 780 -2.40 2.52 -42.32
N PRO A 781 -3.64 2.02 -42.50
CA PRO A 781 -4.81 2.54 -41.79
C PRO A 781 -4.78 2.17 -40.31
N THR A 782 -5.27 3.04 -39.44
CA THR A 782 -5.64 2.63 -38.07
C THR A 782 -6.87 1.72 -38.09
N GLU A 783 -7.13 0.97 -37.03
CA GLU A 783 -8.39 0.21 -36.93
C GLU A 783 -9.64 1.09 -37.01
N GLN A 784 -9.56 2.32 -36.49
CA GLN A 784 -10.65 3.28 -36.53
C GLN A 784 -10.93 3.73 -37.98
N GLU A 785 -9.89 4.10 -38.73
CA GLU A 785 -10.03 4.48 -40.14
C GLU A 785 -10.54 3.33 -41.00
N TRP A 786 -10.03 2.12 -40.75
CA TRP A 786 -10.48 0.91 -41.44
C TRP A 786 -11.96 0.63 -41.19
N GLN A 787 -12.38 0.66 -39.92
CA GLN A 787 -13.77 0.38 -39.52
C GLN A 787 -14.73 1.46 -40.03
N TYR A 788 -14.31 2.73 -39.98
CA TYR A 788 -15.08 3.84 -40.55
C TYR A 788 -15.24 3.68 -42.06
N ALA A 789 -14.15 3.43 -42.80
CA ALA A 789 -14.19 3.24 -44.25
C ALA A 789 -14.99 1.98 -44.68
N ALA A 790 -15.10 0.98 -43.81
CA ALA A 790 -15.98 -0.18 -44.02
C ALA A 790 -17.48 0.17 -43.85
N GLY A 791 -17.81 1.32 -43.25
CA GLY A 791 -19.16 1.84 -43.12
C GLY A 791 -19.83 1.61 -41.77
N PHE A 792 -19.09 1.32 -40.70
CA PHE A 792 -19.62 1.06 -39.34
C PHE A 792 -20.18 2.31 -38.63
N SER A 793 -21.07 3.07 -39.29
CA SER A 793 -21.64 4.31 -38.75
C SER A 793 -23.16 4.22 -38.51
N ASP A 794 -23.81 3.18 -39.01
CA ASP A 794 -25.25 2.96 -38.95
C ASP A 794 -25.63 1.55 -38.44
N GLY A 795 -24.71 0.88 -37.74
CA GLY A 795 -24.95 -0.44 -37.11
C GLY A 795 -24.86 -1.64 -38.06
N ARG A 796 -24.45 -1.45 -39.33
CA ARG A 796 -24.14 -2.57 -40.23
C ARG A 796 -22.94 -3.39 -39.72
N ILE A 797 -22.97 -4.70 -39.93
CA ILE A 797 -21.88 -5.60 -39.53
C ILE A 797 -21.06 -6.14 -40.72
N TYR A 798 -21.48 -5.88 -41.95
CA TYR A 798 -20.72 -6.07 -43.19
C TYR A 798 -20.79 -4.80 -44.05
N PRO A 799 -19.82 -4.56 -44.97
CA PRO A 799 -19.77 -3.32 -45.74
C PRO A 799 -21.07 -3.03 -46.51
N TRP A 800 -21.73 -4.09 -46.98
CA TRP A 800 -22.97 -4.04 -47.74
C TRP A 800 -24.27 -4.08 -46.91
N GLY A 801 -24.20 -4.36 -45.60
CA GLY A 801 -25.39 -4.48 -44.75
C GLY A 801 -25.22 -5.42 -43.55
N SER A 802 -26.31 -5.94 -43.03
CA SER A 802 -26.30 -6.81 -41.83
C SER A 802 -26.27 -8.30 -42.14
N ASP A 803 -26.74 -8.70 -43.32
CA ASP A 803 -26.83 -10.11 -43.72
C ASP A 803 -25.59 -10.55 -44.53
N LEU A 804 -25.14 -11.77 -44.27
CA LEU A 804 -24.04 -12.39 -45.02
C LEU A 804 -24.50 -12.79 -46.42
N ASP A 805 -23.72 -12.43 -47.45
CA ASP A 805 -24.01 -12.71 -48.86
C ASP A 805 -22.73 -13.20 -49.56
N ASP A 806 -22.66 -14.51 -49.84
CA ASP A 806 -21.50 -15.20 -50.39
C ASP A 806 -21.05 -14.70 -51.78
N ALA A 807 -21.91 -13.95 -52.49
CA ALA A 807 -21.53 -13.34 -53.77
C ALA A 807 -20.65 -12.08 -53.61
N ARG A 808 -20.55 -11.52 -52.39
CA ARG A 808 -19.95 -10.21 -52.12
C ARG A 808 -18.53 -10.25 -51.56
N TYR A 809 -17.97 -11.43 -51.37
CA TYR A 809 -16.63 -11.61 -50.80
C TYR A 809 -16.01 -12.93 -51.27
N ASN A 810 -14.70 -13.09 -51.06
CA ASN A 810 -14.03 -14.37 -51.26
C ASN A 810 -13.80 -15.12 -49.93
N SER A 811 -14.44 -16.28 -49.77
CA SER A 811 -14.17 -17.28 -48.72
C SER A 811 -14.00 -18.69 -49.27
N SER A 812 -13.53 -18.79 -50.52
CA SER A 812 -13.59 -20.03 -51.31
C SER A 812 -12.78 -21.21 -50.75
N GLY A 813 -11.85 -20.95 -49.82
CA GLY A 813 -10.87 -21.95 -49.38
C GLY A 813 -9.83 -22.32 -50.45
N ALA A 814 -9.88 -21.70 -51.64
CA ALA A 814 -9.10 -22.07 -52.82
C ALA A 814 -8.01 -21.04 -53.20
N GLY A 815 -7.78 -20.04 -52.35
CA GLY A 815 -6.81 -18.96 -52.57
C GLY A 815 -7.45 -17.58 -52.73
N THR A 816 -6.61 -16.58 -53.01
CA THR A 816 -7.05 -15.20 -53.23
C THR A 816 -7.80 -15.05 -54.56
N SER A 817 -8.62 -14.02 -54.69
CA SER A 817 -9.28 -13.59 -55.93
C SER A 817 -8.73 -12.23 -56.37
N PRO A 818 -8.91 -11.83 -57.65
CA PRO A 818 -8.63 -10.47 -58.09
C PRO A 818 -9.35 -9.46 -57.19
N VAL A 819 -8.70 -8.34 -56.91
CA VAL A 819 -9.18 -7.35 -55.92
C VAL A 819 -10.51 -6.67 -56.33
N ASP A 820 -10.86 -6.71 -57.62
CA ASP A 820 -12.07 -6.14 -58.21
C ASP A 820 -13.16 -7.19 -58.52
N ALA A 821 -13.00 -8.43 -58.04
CA ALA A 821 -13.92 -9.53 -58.35
C ALA A 821 -15.32 -9.38 -57.72
N HIS A 822 -15.45 -8.59 -56.64
CA HIS A 822 -16.68 -8.47 -55.85
C HIS A 822 -17.13 -7.01 -55.66
N PRO A 823 -17.48 -6.28 -56.74
CA PRO A 823 -17.86 -4.86 -56.65
C PRO A 823 -19.15 -4.63 -55.85
N SER A 824 -20.04 -5.62 -55.80
CA SER A 824 -21.23 -5.58 -54.93
C SER A 824 -20.89 -5.68 -53.44
N GLY A 825 -19.65 -5.99 -53.07
CA GLY A 825 -19.15 -6.00 -51.70
C GLY A 825 -18.61 -4.66 -51.22
N ALA A 826 -18.68 -3.60 -52.04
CA ALA A 826 -18.16 -2.28 -51.69
C ALA A 826 -18.85 -1.69 -50.45
N SER A 827 -18.07 -0.95 -49.64
CA SER A 827 -18.60 -0.12 -48.56
C SER A 827 -19.42 1.06 -49.09
N PRO A 828 -20.17 1.81 -48.24
CA PRO A 828 -20.89 3.01 -48.66
C PRO A 828 -20.01 4.07 -49.33
N PHE A 829 -18.71 4.08 -49.01
CA PHE A 829 -17.73 4.98 -49.59
C PHE A 829 -17.14 4.46 -50.90
N GLY A 830 -17.49 3.24 -51.32
CA GLY A 830 -16.98 2.59 -52.52
C GLY A 830 -15.67 1.83 -52.33
N VAL A 831 -15.27 1.55 -51.09
CA VAL A 831 -14.07 0.76 -50.79
C VAL A 831 -14.39 -0.72 -50.92
N GLU A 832 -13.66 -1.44 -51.77
CA GLU A 832 -13.91 -2.83 -52.11
C GLU A 832 -13.01 -3.79 -51.31
N ASP A 833 -13.46 -5.03 -51.22
CA ASP A 833 -12.73 -6.15 -50.59
C ASP A 833 -12.31 -5.87 -49.13
N MET A 834 -13.17 -5.16 -48.37
CA MET A 834 -12.96 -4.92 -46.94
C MET A 834 -13.14 -6.20 -46.11
N VAL A 835 -13.96 -7.15 -46.57
CA VAL A 835 -14.25 -8.39 -45.84
C VAL A 835 -14.01 -9.59 -46.74
N GLY A 836 -13.27 -10.59 -46.24
CA GLY A 836 -12.84 -11.76 -47.00
C GLY A 836 -11.54 -11.53 -47.78
N ASN A 837 -11.22 -12.45 -48.69
CA ASN A 837 -9.99 -12.49 -49.49
C ASN A 837 -8.71 -12.51 -48.63
N VAL A 838 -8.23 -11.40 -48.07
CA VAL A 838 -7.07 -11.36 -47.19
C VAL A 838 -7.35 -10.56 -45.92
N TRP A 839 -6.78 -11.04 -44.81
CA TRP A 839 -6.62 -10.23 -43.62
C TRP A 839 -5.78 -9.00 -43.95
N GLN A 840 -6.10 -7.87 -43.34
CA GLN A 840 -5.43 -6.61 -43.65
C GLN A 840 -4.67 -6.10 -42.44
N TRP A 841 -3.37 -5.85 -42.62
CA TRP A 841 -2.54 -5.15 -41.65
C TRP A 841 -3.11 -3.77 -41.33
N THR A 842 -3.11 -3.39 -40.05
CA THR A 842 -3.44 -2.04 -39.57
C THR A 842 -2.27 -1.46 -38.78
N ALA A 843 -2.24 -0.14 -38.63
CA ALA A 843 -1.33 0.60 -37.74
C ALA A 843 -1.84 0.59 -36.27
N SER A 844 -2.28 -0.58 -35.80
CA SER A 844 -2.64 -0.84 -34.40
C SER A 844 -1.73 -1.93 -33.84
N LEU A 845 -0.43 -1.60 -33.70
CA LEU A 845 0.61 -2.46 -33.11
C LEU A 845 0.68 -2.26 -31.59
N MET A 846 0.46 -3.34 -30.85
CA MET A 846 0.56 -3.39 -29.39
C MET A 846 1.71 -4.29 -28.94
N THR A 847 2.19 -4.07 -27.72
CA THR A 847 3.14 -4.98 -27.04
C THR A 847 2.73 -5.27 -25.62
N SER A 848 2.93 -6.51 -25.20
CA SER A 848 2.85 -6.92 -23.79
C SER A 848 4.24 -6.96 -23.11
N GLY A 849 5.28 -6.45 -23.79
CA GLY A 849 6.69 -6.59 -23.39
C GLY A 849 7.34 -7.95 -23.65
N HIS A 850 6.54 -8.99 -23.87
CA HIS A 850 7.01 -10.32 -24.25
C HIS A 850 6.68 -10.68 -25.70
N HIS A 851 5.56 -10.16 -26.21
CA HIS A 851 5.10 -10.39 -27.57
C HIS A 851 4.57 -9.07 -28.14
N GLU A 852 4.86 -8.85 -29.41
CA GLU A 852 4.21 -7.83 -30.22
C GLU A 852 2.99 -8.44 -30.91
N VAL A 853 1.92 -7.68 -31.01
CA VAL A 853 0.65 -8.10 -31.61
C VAL A 853 0.15 -6.97 -32.49
N VAL A 854 -0.15 -7.27 -33.74
CA VAL A 854 -0.86 -6.34 -34.64
C VAL A 854 -2.29 -6.80 -34.76
N PHE A 855 -3.24 -5.87 -34.65
CA PHE A 855 -4.64 -6.19 -34.96
C PHE A 855 -4.88 -6.19 -36.46
N VAL A 856 -5.37 -7.32 -36.98
CA VAL A 856 -5.75 -7.47 -38.38
C VAL A 856 -7.26 -7.49 -38.54
N ARG A 857 -7.74 -7.01 -39.69
CA ARG A 857 -9.17 -6.81 -39.98
C ARG A 857 -9.62 -7.54 -41.25
N GLY A 858 -10.93 -7.75 -41.39
CA GLY A 858 -11.59 -8.21 -42.63
C GLY A 858 -11.77 -9.73 -42.78
N GLY A 859 -10.93 -10.55 -42.15
CA GLY A 859 -10.92 -12.00 -42.41
C GLY A 859 -10.24 -12.34 -43.74
N SER A 860 -10.25 -13.61 -44.14
CA SER A 860 -9.59 -14.05 -45.38
C SER A 860 -10.38 -15.13 -46.14
N TRP A 861 -9.84 -15.53 -47.29
CA TRP A 861 -10.34 -16.63 -48.12
C TRP A 861 -10.33 -17.99 -47.42
N PHE A 862 -9.56 -18.12 -46.33
CA PHE A 862 -9.32 -19.37 -45.62
C PHE A 862 -10.00 -19.39 -44.24
N GLY A 863 -10.74 -20.46 -43.94
CA GLY A 863 -11.33 -20.67 -42.61
C GLY A 863 -11.63 -22.14 -42.32
N TRP A 864 -11.22 -22.63 -41.15
CA TRP A 864 -11.58 -23.97 -40.65
C TRP A 864 -12.93 -23.91 -39.93
N ALA A 865 -13.90 -24.71 -40.35
CA ALA A 865 -15.24 -24.71 -39.75
C ALA A 865 -15.36 -25.55 -38.45
N GLU A 866 -14.45 -26.49 -38.18
CA GLU A 866 -14.74 -27.60 -37.25
C GLU A 866 -13.85 -27.72 -36.00
N ALA A 867 -12.74 -26.97 -35.90
CA ALA A 867 -11.78 -27.16 -34.81
C ALA A 867 -11.71 -25.94 -33.89
N GLY A 868 -12.28 -26.08 -32.68
CA GLY A 868 -12.40 -25.01 -31.69
C GLY A 868 -11.07 -24.46 -31.14
N TRP A 869 -9.92 -25.06 -31.50
CA TRP A 869 -8.56 -24.66 -31.11
C TRP A 869 -7.84 -23.76 -32.14
N TRP A 870 -8.46 -23.47 -33.29
CA TRP A 870 -7.85 -22.65 -34.36
C TRP A 870 -8.42 -21.23 -34.40
N VAL A 871 -7.61 -20.31 -34.92
CA VAL A 871 -8.07 -18.97 -35.29
C VAL A 871 -9.20 -19.09 -36.31
N ARG A 872 -10.34 -18.47 -36.02
CA ARG A 872 -11.43 -18.35 -36.98
C ARG A 872 -11.00 -17.31 -38.04
N SER A 873 -10.48 -17.79 -39.16
CA SER A 873 -9.85 -16.94 -40.19
C SER A 873 -10.78 -16.43 -41.29
N GLY A 874 -11.86 -17.18 -41.61
CA GLY A 874 -12.80 -16.81 -42.68
C GLY A 874 -13.51 -15.48 -42.42
N VAL A 875 -14.49 -15.14 -43.26
CA VAL A 875 -15.25 -13.87 -43.24
C VAL A 875 -15.54 -13.35 -41.84
N ARG A 876 -15.16 -12.09 -41.61
CA ARG A 876 -15.32 -11.39 -40.33
C ARG A 876 -16.33 -10.26 -40.46
N ARG A 877 -17.00 -9.95 -39.34
CA ARG A 877 -17.80 -8.73 -39.23
C ARG A 877 -16.87 -7.52 -39.22
N ILE A 878 -17.41 -6.36 -39.58
CA ILE A 878 -16.69 -5.09 -39.55
C ILE A 878 -16.17 -4.79 -38.14
N ASN A 879 -16.86 -5.21 -37.08
CA ASN A 879 -16.44 -5.00 -35.69
C ASN A 879 -15.55 -6.12 -35.13
N ASP A 880 -15.27 -7.20 -35.86
CA ASP A 880 -14.29 -8.18 -35.40
C ASP A 880 -12.85 -7.66 -35.62
N HIS A 881 -12.01 -7.69 -34.59
CA HIS A 881 -10.55 -7.75 -34.79
C HIS A 881 -9.99 -9.10 -34.42
N HIS A 882 -8.80 -9.36 -34.95
CA HIS A 882 -7.99 -10.47 -34.52
C HIS A 882 -6.59 -10.01 -34.11
N PRO A 883 -6.11 -10.35 -32.90
CA PRO A 883 -4.72 -10.16 -32.55
C PRO A 883 -3.87 -11.14 -33.36
N LEU A 884 -2.87 -10.65 -34.09
CA LEU A 884 -1.87 -11.49 -34.74
C LEU A 884 -0.52 -11.29 -34.06
N PRO A 885 -0.05 -12.28 -33.26
CA PRO A 885 1.25 -12.19 -32.63
C PRO A 885 2.38 -12.24 -33.66
N LEU A 886 3.38 -11.39 -33.47
CA LEU A 886 4.57 -11.34 -34.30
C LEU A 886 5.65 -12.25 -33.69
N PHE A 887 5.97 -13.36 -34.36
CA PHE A 887 6.96 -14.35 -33.89
C PHE A 887 8.29 -14.27 -34.65
N GLY A 888 8.31 -13.61 -35.81
CA GLY A 888 9.51 -13.37 -36.61
C GLY A 888 9.20 -13.30 -38.11
N PRO A 889 10.11 -12.78 -38.95
CA PRO A 889 9.82 -12.44 -40.35
C PRO A 889 9.20 -13.58 -41.17
N GLY A 890 9.70 -14.81 -41.02
CA GLY A 890 9.16 -15.98 -41.71
C GLY A 890 7.77 -16.41 -41.23
N MET A 891 7.46 -16.27 -39.94
CA MET A 891 6.16 -16.64 -39.36
C MET A 891 5.10 -15.54 -39.55
N ASN A 892 5.53 -14.29 -39.66
CA ASN A 892 4.65 -13.13 -39.85
C ASN A 892 4.16 -13.00 -41.30
N ARG A 893 4.84 -13.63 -42.26
CA ARG A 893 4.49 -13.64 -43.68
C ARG A 893 3.55 -14.80 -44.00
N LEU A 894 2.25 -14.50 -43.98
CA LEU A 894 1.17 -15.50 -44.09
C LEU A 894 0.51 -15.45 -45.48
N SER A 895 0.04 -16.60 -45.97
CA SER A 895 -0.66 -16.72 -47.27
C SER A 895 -2.04 -16.07 -47.31
N THR A 896 -2.54 -15.64 -46.16
CA THR A 896 -3.89 -15.09 -45.95
C THR A 896 -3.87 -13.65 -45.48
N VAL A 897 -2.69 -13.04 -45.32
CA VAL A 897 -2.53 -11.67 -44.80
C VAL A 897 -1.87 -10.81 -45.87
N GLY A 898 -2.53 -9.70 -46.20
CA GLY A 898 -2.07 -8.62 -47.05
C GLY A 898 -2.37 -7.27 -46.39
N PHE A 899 -2.52 -6.21 -47.18
CA PHE A 899 -2.77 -4.87 -46.64
C PHE A 899 -3.35 -3.91 -47.69
N ARG A 900 -3.79 -2.75 -47.20
CA ARG A 900 -4.12 -1.57 -47.99
C ARG A 900 -3.54 -0.33 -47.31
N CYS A 901 -3.48 0.79 -48.00
CA CYS A 901 -2.92 2.01 -47.46
C CYS A 901 -3.94 3.16 -47.40
N VAL A 902 -3.60 4.16 -46.59
CA VAL A 902 -4.29 5.46 -46.50
C VAL A 902 -3.29 6.61 -46.66
N LYS A 903 -3.81 7.81 -46.89
CA LYS A 903 -3.05 9.07 -46.95
C LYS A 903 -3.89 10.18 -46.32
N ASP A 904 -3.25 11.09 -45.58
CA ASP A 904 -3.94 12.22 -44.96
C ASP A 904 -4.34 13.27 -46.04
N GLU A 905 -5.44 14.01 -45.83
CA GLU A 905 -5.89 15.09 -46.73
C GLU A 905 -5.29 16.47 -46.41
#